data_AF-A0A7R7VKX3-F1
#
_entry.id   AF-A0A7R7VKX3-F1
#
_cell.length_a   1.000
_cell.length_b   1.000
_cell.length_c   1.000
_cell.angle_alpha   90.00
_cell.angle_beta   90.00
_cell.angle_gamma   90.00
#
_symmetry.space_group_name_H-M   'P 1'
#
loop_
_entity.id
_entity.type
_entity.pdbx_description
1 polymer ?
#
loop_
_entity_poly.entity_id
_entity_poly.type
_entity_poly.pdbx_seq_one_letter_code
_entity_poly.pdbx_strand_id
1 'polypeptide(L)'
;MCATAGNAWSAPPSGKIYAGFSVWTMNSISTVSLAIRDTTYLLDFIQRDMPAGETGPSHVVIINYVLSRLRQFTDEHSDKFMGLAMPQRVAKLCPELCSRLWTELDVIPLVLPEDRRLLEQQSQRDLPSGVDVDSREIGEQAESMGCKCVRLFGPDNVPLLQVGFQGTVEVDTAFTVCLASLEDFQNTVSPKTWSAVQHYAADLKERKVRTAFFNATPQGGGVALMRHALVRLAHALGTEISWYVPKPRPGVFRLTKNNHNILQGVAKPNDRLTGKDYEQISDWIYENAKRYWLSCEGPLQPPSEGGAHIVIVDDPQMAPLIPIAKNMAPDRPVIFRSHIHIRSDLIATPDTPQAEAWGRLWESIKLADIFISHPVSSFVPKNIPKERVGFMPASTDWLDGLNKNMRDWDVAYYGRAFNSWCRNSGMPTIDYPEDKYIVQIARFDPSKGILDAVESYRKFHAHLTKTHPQTAPPKLLIAGHGSVDDPDGSLIYDQVVSHIEEDIPHLRDQICVMRLRPSDQVLNALLSKSKIALQLSRREGFEIKVSEAAHKGKPVIATRAGGLPLQVANGESGFLVDVGDTDAVAQRLYELWTDDALYQRMSEYAIRHVSDEVSTVGNAVSWLYLACELSKGDRVEPNGAWINDLARKGAGQDYEAGESRLPRVVEVEKMG
;
A
#
# COMPACT_ATOMS: atom_id res chain seq x y z
N MET A 1 -22.63 -30.56 -5.11
CA MET A 1 -22.20 -30.32 -3.71
C MET A 1 -20.68 -30.16 -3.52
N CYS A 2 -19.82 -30.38 -4.53
CA CYS A 2 -18.36 -30.17 -4.37
C CYS A 2 -17.84 -28.74 -4.61
N ALA A 3 -18.57 -27.88 -5.34
CA ALA A 3 -18.08 -26.52 -5.65
C ALA A 3 -18.06 -25.56 -4.45
N THR A 4 -18.88 -25.80 -3.42
CA THR A 4 -18.97 -24.95 -2.22
C THR A 4 -17.88 -25.25 -1.19
N ALA A 5 -17.30 -26.46 -1.18
CA ALA A 5 -16.27 -26.83 -0.22
C ALA A 5 -14.91 -26.16 -0.51
N GLY A 6 -14.58 -25.89 -1.77
CA GLY A 6 -13.29 -25.28 -2.17
C GLY A 6 -13.14 -23.80 -1.77
N ASN A 7 -14.26 -23.10 -1.61
CA ASN A 7 -14.29 -21.66 -1.31
C ASN A 7 -14.53 -21.34 0.18
N ALA A 8 -14.68 -22.36 1.02
CA ALA A 8 -14.85 -22.19 2.46
C ALA A 8 -13.51 -21.92 3.16
N TRP A 9 -13.54 -21.05 4.18
CA TRP A 9 -12.36 -20.73 4.99
C TRP A 9 -12.06 -21.79 6.06
N SER A 10 -13.00 -22.70 6.30
CA SER A 10 -12.87 -23.79 7.27
C SER A 10 -12.08 -24.99 6.75
N ALA A 11 -11.86 -25.09 5.42
CA ALA A 11 -11.16 -26.22 4.81
C ALA A 11 -9.65 -26.25 5.14
N PRO A 12 -8.95 -27.39 4.90
CA PRO A 12 -7.51 -27.50 5.13
C PRO A 12 -6.68 -26.50 4.29
N PRO A 13 -5.53 -26.01 4.81
CA PRO A 13 -4.66 -25.12 4.05
C PRO A 13 -4.10 -25.81 2.80
N SER A 14 -3.96 -25.03 1.72
CA SER A 14 -3.39 -25.47 0.44
C SER A 14 -1.86 -25.53 0.48
N GLY A 15 -1.27 -26.40 -0.33
CA GLY A 15 0.16 -26.35 -0.61
C GLY A 15 0.51 -25.11 -1.44
N LYS A 16 1.81 -24.81 -1.50
CA LYS A 16 2.36 -23.64 -2.19
C LYS A 16 3.35 -24.10 -3.24
N ILE A 17 3.13 -23.66 -4.47
CA ILE A 17 3.90 -24.08 -5.64
C ILE A 17 4.31 -22.88 -6.47
N TYR A 18 5.23 -23.12 -7.39
CA TYR A 18 5.84 -22.13 -8.27
C TYR A 18 5.88 -22.69 -9.68
N ALA A 19 5.93 -21.79 -10.66
CA ALA A 19 6.03 -22.17 -12.06
C ALA A 19 7.19 -21.47 -12.78
N GLY A 20 7.73 -22.16 -13.78
CA GLY A 20 8.62 -21.58 -14.77
C GLY A 20 8.03 -21.73 -16.16
N PHE A 21 8.10 -20.68 -16.96
CA PHE A 21 7.44 -20.61 -18.26
C PHE A 21 8.43 -20.23 -19.36
N SER A 22 8.43 -20.98 -20.46
CA SER A 22 9.20 -20.66 -21.66
C SER A 22 8.39 -20.91 -22.93
N VAL A 23 8.68 -20.13 -23.97
CA VAL A 23 8.11 -20.26 -25.31
C VAL A 23 9.24 -20.21 -26.32
N TRP A 24 9.23 -21.15 -27.26
CA TRP A 24 10.13 -21.17 -28.41
C TRP A 24 9.29 -21.23 -29.68
N THR A 25 9.65 -20.44 -30.68
CA THR A 25 8.97 -20.46 -31.98
C THR A 25 9.95 -20.81 -33.08
N MET A 26 9.68 -21.91 -33.79
CA MET A 26 10.49 -22.37 -34.92
C MET A 26 9.58 -22.83 -36.05
N ASN A 27 9.86 -22.42 -37.29
CA ASN A 27 9.11 -22.84 -38.49
C ASN A 27 7.58 -22.70 -38.36
N SER A 28 7.12 -21.57 -37.78
CA SER A 28 5.70 -21.31 -37.53
C SER A 28 5.03 -22.29 -36.55
N ILE A 29 5.79 -22.96 -35.70
CA ILE A 29 5.27 -23.73 -34.57
C ILE A 29 5.79 -23.08 -33.30
N SER A 30 4.88 -22.71 -32.40
CA SER A 30 5.23 -22.23 -31.07
C SER A 30 5.13 -23.38 -30.09
N THR A 31 6.26 -23.83 -29.55
CA THR A 31 6.31 -24.78 -28.45
C THR A 31 6.22 -24.02 -27.15
N VAL A 32 5.26 -24.41 -26.32
CA VAL A 32 4.97 -23.81 -25.02
C VAL A 32 5.36 -24.80 -23.94
N SER A 33 6.09 -24.35 -22.93
CA SER A 33 6.65 -25.20 -21.87
C SER A 33 6.42 -24.59 -20.49
N LEU A 34 5.84 -25.36 -19.57
CA LEU A 34 5.53 -24.99 -18.20
C LEU A 34 6.08 -26.04 -17.24
N ALA A 35 6.96 -25.63 -16.34
CA ALA A 35 7.48 -26.48 -15.27
C ALA A 35 6.83 -26.05 -13.95
N ILE A 36 6.25 -27.01 -13.21
CA ILE A 36 5.55 -26.78 -11.94
C ILE A 36 6.36 -27.45 -10.83
N ARG A 37 6.66 -26.71 -9.76
CA ARG A 37 7.54 -27.18 -8.69
C ARG A 37 7.14 -26.65 -7.33
N ASP A 38 7.57 -27.34 -6.28
CA ASP A 38 7.65 -26.75 -4.95
C ASP A 38 9.04 -26.11 -4.73
N THR A 39 9.40 -25.78 -3.49
CA THR A 39 10.71 -25.20 -3.18
C THR A 39 11.90 -26.13 -3.46
N THR A 40 11.66 -27.42 -3.67
CA THR A 40 12.67 -28.49 -3.70
C THR A 40 12.60 -29.33 -4.99
N TYR A 41 11.42 -29.84 -5.36
CA TYR A 41 11.21 -30.81 -6.42
C TYR A 41 10.37 -30.25 -7.58
N LEU A 42 10.70 -30.69 -8.80
CA LEU A 42 9.80 -30.61 -9.95
C LEU A 42 8.62 -31.58 -9.69
N LEU A 43 7.41 -31.04 -9.70
CA LEU A 43 6.18 -31.78 -9.42
C LEU A 43 5.50 -32.25 -10.71
N ASP A 44 5.46 -31.38 -11.72
CA ASP A 44 4.82 -31.66 -12.99
C ASP A 44 5.44 -30.81 -14.12
N PHE A 45 5.26 -31.25 -15.36
CA PHE A 45 5.78 -30.60 -16.54
C PHE A 45 4.83 -30.72 -17.73
N ILE A 46 4.56 -29.60 -18.39
CA ILE A 46 3.66 -29.52 -19.54
C ILE A 46 4.43 -28.92 -20.72
N GLN A 47 4.53 -29.68 -21.81
CA GLN A 47 5.01 -29.18 -23.09
C GLN A 47 3.96 -29.41 -24.18
N ARG A 48 3.72 -28.40 -25.01
CA ARG A 48 2.77 -28.49 -26.10
C ARG A 48 3.22 -27.68 -27.31
N ASP A 49 3.20 -28.32 -28.47
CA ASP A 49 3.34 -27.65 -29.75
C ASP A 49 2.00 -27.03 -30.16
N MET A 50 2.05 -25.75 -30.52
CA MET A 50 0.92 -25.00 -31.05
C MET A 50 1.19 -24.67 -32.52
N PRO A 51 0.50 -25.31 -33.47
CA PRO A 51 0.68 -25.02 -34.89
C PRO A 51 0.17 -23.62 -35.21
N ALA A 52 0.89 -22.89 -36.06
CA ALA A 52 0.40 -21.65 -36.67
C ALA A 52 -0.79 -21.89 -37.61
N GLY A 53 -1.81 -21.04 -37.52
CA GLY A 53 -2.67 -20.76 -38.68
C GLY A 53 -1.93 -19.91 -39.73
N GLU A 54 -2.62 -19.40 -40.75
CA GLU A 54 -2.02 -18.53 -41.80
C GLU A 54 -1.29 -17.28 -41.25
N THR A 55 -1.56 -16.89 -39.99
CA THR A 55 -0.94 -15.77 -39.28
C THR A 55 -0.20 -16.16 -37.98
N GLY A 56 0.07 -17.44 -37.71
CA GLY A 56 0.62 -17.87 -36.40
C GLY A 56 -0.46 -18.12 -35.33
N PRO A 57 -0.17 -18.85 -34.23
CA PRO A 57 -1.01 -18.76 -33.04
C PRO A 57 -0.78 -17.38 -32.42
N SER A 58 -1.85 -16.61 -32.22
CA SER A 58 -1.74 -15.31 -31.56
C SER A 58 -1.24 -15.50 -30.12
N HIS A 59 -0.48 -14.54 -29.61
CA HIS A 59 -0.06 -14.49 -28.21
C HIS A 59 -1.24 -14.70 -27.24
N VAL A 60 -2.45 -14.27 -27.63
CA VAL A 60 -3.71 -14.51 -26.91
C VAL A 60 -3.99 -16.00 -26.67
N VAL A 61 -3.76 -16.87 -27.67
CA VAL A 61 -3.96 -18.32 -27.54
C VAL A 61 -2.98 -18.90 -26.52
N ILE A 62 -1.71 -18.50 -26.57
CA ILE A 62 -0.68 -18.94 -25.63
C ILE A 62 -1.05 -18.51 -24.20
N ILE A 63 -1.42 -17.25 -24.01
CA ILE A 63 -1.81 -16.70 -22.70
C ILE A 63 -3.01 -17.48 -22.13
N ASN A 64 -4.08 -17.62 -22.91
CA ASN A 64 -5.28 -18.33 -22.46
C ASN A 64 -4.98 -19.79 -22.13
N TYR A 65 -4.12 -20.45 -22.91
CA TYR A 65 -3.69 -21.82 -22.61
C TYR A 65 -2.98 -21.89 -21.26
N VAL A 66 -1.97 -21.05 -21.02
CA VAL A 66 -1.20 -21.05 -19.77
C VAL A 66 -2.09 -20.77 -18.56
N LEU A 67 -2.93 -19.74 -18.64
CA LEU A 67 -3.86 -19.39 -17.56
C LEU A 67 -4.84 -20.53 -17.28
N SER A 68 -5.36 -21.19 -18.32
CA SER A 68 -6.26 -22.34 -18.17
C SER A 68 -5.58 -23.52 -17.49
N ARG A 69 -4.30 -23.79 -17.81
CA ARG A 69 -3.54 -24.91 -17.22
C ARG A 69 -3.20 -24.66 -15.77
N LEU A 70 -2.76 -23.45 -15.42
CA LEU A 70 -2.49 -23.09 -14.03
C LEU A 70 -3.78 -23.17 -13.19
N ARG A 71 -4.90 -22.67 -13.72
CA ARG A 71 -6.20 -22.75 -13.06
C ARG A 71 -6.64 -24.21 -12.84
N GLN A 72 -6.59 -25.02 -13.91
CA GLN A 72 -6.93 -26.44 -13.83
C GLN A 72 -6.08 -27.17 -12.79
N PHE A 73 -4.76 -26.93 -12.78
CA PHE A 73 -3.86 -27.55 -11.82
C PHE A 73 -4.22 -27.17 -10.38
N THR A 74 -4.46 -25.87 -10.13
CA THR A 74 -4.90 -25.37 -8.82
C THR A 74 -6.21 -26.01 -8.36
N ASP A 75 -7.19 -26.12 -9.25
CA ASP A 75 -8.50 -26.69 -8.91
C ASP A 75 -8.42 -28.21 -8.64
N GLU A 76 -7.58 -28.93 -9.38
CA GLU A 76 -7.39 -30.38 -9.23
C GLU A 76 -6.58 -30.76 -7.99
N HIS A 77 -5.51 -30.01 -7.68
CA HIS A 77 -4.56 -30.35 -6.61
C HIS A 77 -4.80 -29.56 -5.32
N SER A 78 -5.65 -28.53 -5.36
CA SER A 78 -5.87 -27.59 -4.26
C SER A 78 -4.60 -26.86 -3.81
N ASP A 79 -3.67 -26.59 -4.73
CA ASP A 79 -2.40 -25.89 -4.50
C ASP A 79 -2.39 -24.46 -5.07
N LYS A 80 -1.74 -23.54 -4.35
CA LYS A 80 -1.61 -22.14 -4.71
C LYS A 80 -0.29 -21.88 -5.43
N PHE A 81 -0.36 -21.39 -6.67
CA PHE A 81 0.79 -20.79 -7.34
C PHE A 81 1.13 -19.45 -6.70
N MET A 82 2.31 -19.34 -6.09
CA MET A 82 2.79 -18.10 -5.48
C MET A 82 3.46 -17.18 -6.51
N GLY A 83 4.14 -17.76 -7.49
CA GLY A 83 4.80 -17.02 -8.56
C GLY A 83 5.05 -17.85 -9.80
N LEU A 84 5.23 -17.15 -10.92
CA LEU A 84 5.62 -17.71 -12.19
C LEU A 84 6.72 -16.85 -12.81
N ALA A 85 7.89 -17.45 -13.08
CA ALA A 85 8.98 -16.77 -13.76
C ALA A 85 9.03 -17.09 -15.26
N MET A 86 9.40 -16.09 -16.06
CA MET A 86 9.56 -16.23 -17.50
C MET A 86 10.73 -15.36 -18.01
N PRO A 87 11.34 -15.70 -19.16
CA PRO A 87 12.32 -14.85 -19.81
C PRO A 87 11.70 -13.56 -20.38
N GLN A 88 12.49 -12.50 -20.51
CA GLN A 88 12.04 -11.22 -21.05
C GLN A 88 11.47 -11.31 -22.48
N ARG A 89 11.98 -12.20 -23.34
CA ARG A 89 11.42 -12.45 -24.68
C ARG A 89 10.00 -12.98 -24.63
N VAL A 90 9.69 -13.80 -23.62
CA VAL A 90 8.35 -14.37 -23.44
C VAL A 90 7.38 -13.30 -22.98
N ALA A 91 7.79 -12.44 -22.05
CA ALA A 91 6.97 -11.30 -21.63
C ALA A 91 6.71 -10.32 -22.79
N LYS A 92 7.69 -10.09 -23.68
CA LYS A 92 7.52 -9.29 -24.91
C LYS A 92 6.59 -9.95 -25.93
N LEU A 93 6.68 -11.28 -26.07
CA LEU A 93 5.81 -12.06 -26.95
C LEU A 93 4.36 -12.08 -26.45
N CYS A 94 4.17 -12.13 -25.13
CA CYS A 94 2.88 -12.23 -24.46
C CYS A 94 2.65 -11.04 -23.50
N PRO A 95 2.43 -9.82 -24.02
CA PRO A 95 2.44 -8.59 -23.22
C PRO A 95 1.41 -8.54 -22.09
N GLU A 96 0.25 -9.19 -22.27
CA GLU A 96 -0.82 -9.22 -21.26
C GLU A 96 -0.63 -10.33 -20.21
N LEU A 97 0.30 -11.27 -20.41
CA LEU A 97 0.42 -12.46 -19.56
C LEU A 97 0.67 -12.09 -18.09
N CYS A 98 1.56 -11.14 -17.84
CA CYS A 98 1.94 -10.76 -16.48
C CYS A 98 0.76 -10.16 -15.72
N SER A 99 0.08 -9.16 -16.31
CA SER A 99 -1.11 -8.55 -15.70
C SER A 99 -2.21 -9.58 -15.44
N ARG A 100 -2.49 -10.47 -16.40
CA ARG A 100 -3.54 -11.49 -16.25
C ARG A 100 -3.18 -12.58 -15.23
N LEU A 101 -1.91 -12.97 -15.09
CA LEU A 101 -1.47 -13.87 -14.01
C LEU A 101 -1.78 -13.27 -12.64
N TRP A 102 -1.53 -11.97 -12.48
CA TRP A 102 -1.74 -11.27 -11.22
C TRP A 102 -3.22 -11.01 -10.92
N THR A 103 -3.95 -10.47 -11.89
CA THR A 103 -5.35 -10.06 -11.72
C THR A 103 -6.31 -11.26 -11.71
N GLU A 104 -6.12 -12.25 -12.59
CA GLU A 104 -7.02 -13.39 -12.68
C GLU A 104 -6.64 -14.53 -11.75
N LEU A 105 -5.35 -14.80 -11.53
CA LEU A 105 -4.91 -15.99 -10.79
C LEU A 105 -4.19 -15.67 -9.47
N ASP A 106 -3.94 -14.39 -9.20
CA ASP A 106 -3.19 -13.95 -8.03
C ASP A 106 -1.82 -14.67 -7.94
N VAL A 107 -1.16 -14.77 -9.10
CA VAL A 107 0.18 -15.32 -9.26
C VAL A 107 1.13 -14.17 -9.55
N ILE A 108 2.22 -14.05 -8.79
CA ILE A 108 3.22 -13.00 -9.01
C ILE A 108 4.04 -13.32 -10.27
N PRO A 109 3.97 -12.50 -11.34
CA PRO A 109 4.75 -12.71 -12.54
C PRO A 109 6.17 -12.15 -12.38
N LEU A 110 7.19 -12.95 -12.71
CA LEU A 110 8.59 -12.53 -12.70
C LEU A 110 9.18 -12.58 -14.10
N VAL A 111 9.67 -11.44 -14.57
CA VAL A 111 10.29 -11.30 -15.89
C VAL A 111 11.80 -11.21 -15.72
N LEU A 112 12.48 -12.32 -16.00
CA LEU A 112 13.91 -12.44 -15.78
C LEU A 112 14.70 -12.05 -17.05
N PRO A 113 15.79 -11.27 -16.91
CA PRO A 113 16.66 -10.95 -18.03
C PRO A 113 17.34 -12.22 -18.57
N GLU A 114 17.54 -12.26 -19.88
CA GLU A 114 18.02 -13.46 -20.58
C GLU A 114 19.53 -13.67 -20.52
N ASP A 115 20.35 -12.63 -20.29
CA ASP A 115 21.81 -12.75 -20.47
C ASP A 115 22.73 -12.17 -19.38
N ARG A 116 23.53 -13.11 -18.84
CA ARG A 116 24.93 -13.12 -18.31
C ARG A 116 25.53 -12.08 -17.36
N ARG A 117 25.16 -10.80 -17.29
CA ARG A 117 26.01 -9.81 -16.55
C ARG A 117 25.69 -9.56 -15.07
N LEU A 118 24.51 -9.94 -14.57
CA LEU A 118 24.12 -9.61 -13.18
C LEU A 118 24.57 -10.64 -12.12
N LEU A 119 25.11 -11.78 -12.53
CA LEU A 119 25.70 -12.78 -11.61
C LEU A 119 27.24 -12.66 -11.51
N GLU A 120 27.88 -11.85 -12.37
CA GLU A 120 29.34 -11.73 -12.43
C GLU A 120 29.95 -10.89 -11.29
N GLN A 121 29.15 -10.16 -10.50
CA GLN A 121 29.67 -9.41 -9.35
C GLN A 121 29.86 -10.25 -8.07
N GLN A 122 29.54 -11.55 -8.05
CA GLN A 122 29.74 -12.39 -6.86
C GLN A 122 30.55 -13.68 -7.05
N SER A 123 31.13 -13.94 -8.22
CA SER A 123 32.19 -14.94 -8.31
C SER A 123 33.07 -14.74 -9.53
N GLN A 124 34.29 -14.23 -9.31
CA GLN A 124 35.43 -14.57 -10.17
C GLN A 124 35.70 -16.06 -10.00
N ARG A 125 34.98 -16.88 -10.76
CA ARG A 125 35.47 -18.18 -11.21
C ARG A 125 35.25 -18.19 -12.70
N ASP A 126 36.35 -18.33 -13.43
CA ASP A 126 36.40 -18.53 -14.87
C ASP A 126 35.48 -19.69 -15.25
N LEU A 127 34.23 -19.38 -15.63
CA LEU A 127 33.36 -20.30 -16.33
C LEU A 127 33.76 -20.27 -17.81
N PRO A 128 33.98 -21.43 -18.46
CA PRO A 128 34.35 -21.46 -19.86
C PRO A 128 33.34 -20.69 -20.70
N SER A 129 33.85 -19.78 -21.53
CA SER A 129 33.11 -19.06 -22.56
C SER A 129 32.59 -20.07 -23.60
N GLY A 130 31.40 -20.65 -23.36
CA GLY A 130 30.89 -21.63 -24.32
C GLY A 130 29.59 -22.37 -24.03
N VAL A 131 28.87 -22.15 -22.92
CA VAL A 131 27.53 -22.76 -22.77
C VAL A 131 26.48 -21.82 -23.36
N ASP A 132 26.10 -22.07 -24.60
CA ASP A 132 25.05 -21.34 -25.31
C ASP A 132 23.71 -21.59 -24.60
N VAL A 133 23.08 -20.56 -24.04
CA VAL A 133 21.80 -20.70 -23.32
C VAL A 133 20.69 -21.15 -24.28
N ASP A 134 20.84 -20.86 -25.58
CA ASP A 134 19.95 -21.31 -26.66
C ASP A 134 20.17 -22.80 -27.06
N SER A 135 21.15 -23.50 -26.47
CA SER A 135 21.33 -24.95 -26.62
C SER A 135 20.47 -25.81 -25.69
N ARG A 136 19.79 -25.20 -24.71
CA ARG A 136 18.94 -25.93 -23.75
C ARG A 136 17.58 -26.25 -24.36
N GLU A 137 17.11 -27.47 -24.13
CA GLU A 137 15.73 -27.85 -24.49
C GLU A 137 14.73 -26.93 -23.77
N ILE A 138 13.59 -26.64 -24.42
CA ILE A 138 12.60 -25.70 -23.88
C ILE A 138 12.07 -26.11 -22.50
N GLY A 139 12.04 -27.41 -22.20
CA GLY A 139 11.73 -27.94 -20.88
C GLY A 139 12.73 -27.53 -19.82
N GLU A 140 14.03 -27.64 -20.11
CA GLU A 140 15.11 -27.22 -19.22
C GLU A 140 15.09 -25.70 -18.99
N GLN A 141 14.71 -24.91 -20.00
CA GLN A 141 14.55 -23.47 -19.85
C GLN A 141 13.40 -23.14 -18.89
N ALA A 142 12.24 -23.80 -19.04
CA ALA A 142 11.10 -23.61 -18.15
C ALA A 142 11.45 -24.01 -16.71
N GLU A 143 12.06 -25.17 -16.48
CA GLU A 143 12.47 -25.56 -15.12
C GLU A 143 13.56 -24.66 -14.54
N SER A 144 14.48 -24.15 -15.37
CA SER A 144 15.45 -23.14 -14.93
C SER A 144 14.76 -21.85 -14.48
N MET A 145 13.69 -21.43 -15.15
CA MET A 145 12.87 -20.29 -14.69
C MET A 145 12.17 -20.61 -13.38
N GLY A 146 11.58 -21.81 -13.23
CA GLY A 146 10.95 -22.25 -11.99
C GLY A 146 11.91 -22.21 -10.82
N CYS A 147 13.12 -22.75 -10.98
CA CYS A 147 14.21 -22.66 -10.01
C CYS A 147 14.50 -21.20 -9.60
N LYS A 148 14.62 -20.31 -10.58
CA LYS A 148 14.92 -18.88 -10.34
C LYS A 148 13.74 -18.16 -9.68
N CYS A 149 12.50 -18.55 -9.98
CA CYS A 149 11.29 -18.03 -9.35
C CYS A 149 11.37 -18.20 -7.83
N VAL A 150 11.60 -19.43 -7.36
CA VAL A 150 11.63 -19.76 -5.93
C VAL A 150 12.65 -18.92 -5.16
N ARG A 151 13.81 -18.60 -5.76
CA ARG A 151 14.91 -17.87 -5.11
C ARG A 151 14.55 -16.44 -4.70
N LEU A 152 13.48 -15.86 -5.24
CA LEU A 152 13.06 -14.49 -4.95
C LEU A 152 12.02 -14.39 -3.83
N PHE A 153 11.53 -15.52 -3.32
CA PHE A 153 10.51 -15.57 -2.27
C PHE A 153 11.14 -15.88 -0.91
N GLY A 154 10.74 -15.13 0.11
CA GLY A 154 11.13 -15.40 1.51
C GLY A 154 10.30 -16.50 2.19
N PRO A 155 10.53 -16.76 3.49
CA PRO A 155 9.79 -17.77 4.26
C PRO A 155 8.27 -17.57 4.27
N ASP A 156 7.81 -16.32 4.25
CA ASP A 156 6.38 -15.98 4.19
C ASP A 156 5.81 -16.05 2.76
N ASN A 157 6.61 -16.49 1.77
CA ASN A 157 6.23 -16.63 0.36
C ASN A 157 5.76 -15.30 -0.28
N VAL A 158 6.43 -14.22 0.11
CA VAL A 158 6.34 -12.89 -0.50
C VAL A 158 7.70 -12.57 -1.11
N PRO A 159 7.77 -11.87 -2.26
CA PRO A 159 9.03 -11.40 -2.82
C PRO A 159 9.86 -10.62 -1.80
N LEU A 160 11.17 -10.86 -1.79
CA LEU A 160 12.07 -10.20 -0.86
C LEU A 160 12.20 -8.71 -1.21
N LEU A 161 11.84 -7.84 -0.26
CA LEU A 161 12.11 -6.41 -0.37
C LEU A 161 13.62 -6.16 -0.29
N GLN A 162 14.17 -5.44 -1.28
CA GLN A 162 15.58 -5.13 -1.36
C GLN A 162 15.82 -3.62 -1.31
N VAL A 163 16.85 -3.23 -0.55
CA VAL A 163 17.38 -1.87 -0.54
C VAL A 163 18.77 -1.95 -1.14
N GLY A 164 18.86 -1.50 -2.39
CA GLY A 164 20.05 -1.55 -3.22
C GLY A 164 21.13 -0.55 -2.80
N PHE A 165 22.05 -0.30 -3.73
CA PHE A 165 23.13 0.67 -3.55
C PHE A 165 22.55 2.08 -3.29
N GLN A 166 23.28 2.89 -2.52
CA GLN A 166 22.87 4.23 -2.06
C GLN A 166 21.54 4.31 -1.28
N GLY A 167 20.99 3.18 -0.83
CA GLY A 167 19.71 3.17 -0.13
C GLY A 167 18.50 3.25 -1.07
N THR A 168 18.67 3.03 -2.38
CA THR A 168 17.56 2.96 -3.34
C THR A 168 16.65 1.77 -2.99
N VAL A 169 15.35 1.98 -2.94
CA VAL A 169 14.39 0.89 -2.77
C VAL A 169 14.15 0.23 -4.12
N GLU A 170 14.45 -1.06 -4.21
CA GLU A 170 14.28 -1.86 -5.43
C GLU A 170 12.82 -2.33 -5.53
N VAL A 171 11.93 -1.37 -5.82
CA VAL A 171 10.49 -1.61 -6.00
C VAL A 171 10.27 -2.75 -6.99
N ASP A 172 9.37 -3.67 -6.62
CA ASP A 172 9.04 -4.86 -7.41
C ASP A 172 10.27 -5.73 -7.78
N THR A 173 11.23 -5.84 -6.84
CA THR A 173 12.50 -6.54 -7.07
C THR A 173 13.22 -5.96 -8.28
N ALA A 174 13.46 -4.64 -8.23
CA ALA A 174 14.02 -3.86 -9.33
C ALA A 174 13.25 -4.03 -10.65
N PHE A 175 11.91 -3.93 -10.57
CA PHE A 175 10.97 -4.06 -11.69
C PHE A 175 11.00 -5.43 -12.40
N THR A 176 11.58 -6.45 -11.75
CA THR A 176 11.52 -7.84 -12.21
C THR A 176 10.11 -8.40 -12.04
N VAL A 177 9.39 -7.97 -11.00
CA VAL A 177 7.98 -8.29 -10.82
C VAL A 177 7.13 -7.31 -11.65
N CYS A 178 6.28 -7.82 -12.54
CA CYS A 178 5.49 -6.99 -13.45
C CYS A 178 3.98 -7.15 -13.21
N LEU A 179 3.44 -6.46 -12.20
CA LEU A 179 2.04 -6.67 -11.76
C LEU A 179 0.97 -6.12 -12.71
N ALA A 180 1.27 -5.01 -13.39
CA ALA A 180 0.29 -4.24 -14.14
C ALA A 180 0.92 -3.56 -15.37
N SER A 181 0.11 -3.39 -16.41
CA SER A 181 0.42 -2.61 -17.60
C SER A 181 -0.05 -1.15 -17.45
N LEU A 182 0.34 -0.29 -18.41
CA LEU A 182 -0.19 1.07 -18.48
C LEU A 182 -1.70 1.12 -18.69
N GLU A 183 -2.25 0.17 -19.44
CA GLU A 183 -3.69 0.08 -19.68
C GLU A 183 -4.44 -0.28 -18.38
N ASP A 184 -3.87 -1.17 -17.57
CA ASP A 184 -4.44 -1.49 -16.25
C ASP A 184 -4.51 -0.25 -15.37
N PHE A 185 -3.45 0.56 -15.31
CA PHE A 185 -3.46 1.83 -14.57
C PHE A 185 -4.47 2.83 -15.13
N GLN A 186 -4.57 2.96 -16.46
CA GLN A 186 -5.56 3.83 -17.09
C GLN A 186 -6.99 3.46 -16.66
N ASN A 187 -7.29 2.15 -16.54
CA ASN A 187 -8.60 1.65 -16.15
C ASN A 187 -8.94 1.88 -14.65
N THR A 188 -8.00 2.37 -13.84
CA THR A 188 -8.22 2.65 -12.41
C THR A 188 -8.82 4.01 -12.11
N VAL A 189 -8.89 4.91 -13.10
CA VAL A 189 -9.30 6.32 -12.92
C VAL A 189 -10.15 6.81 -14.08
N SER A 190 -10.77 7.98 -13.91
CA SER A 190 -11.49 8.65 -14.99
C SER A 190 -10.55 9.08 -16.15
N PRO A 191 -11.09 9.20 -17.38
CA PRO A 191 -10.32 9.66 -18.54
C PRO A 191 -9.66 11.03 -18.34
N LYS A 192 -10.29 11.94 -17.58
CA LYS A 192 -9.75 13.27 -17.27
C LYS A 192 -8.54 13.21 -16.37
N THR A 193 -8.61 12.43 -15.29
CA THR A 193 -7.47 12.19 -14.40
C THR A 193 -6.32 11.57 -15.19
N TRP A 194 -6.59 10.56 -16.03
CA TRP A 194 -5.57 9.96 -16.87
C TRP A 194 -4.94 10.94 -17.86
N SER A 195 -5.75 11.79 -18.51
CA SER A 195 -5.25 12.83 -19.42
C SER A 195 -4.31 13.82 -18.70
N ALA A 196 -4.62 14.20 -17.46
CA ALA A 196 -3.74 15.03 -16.64
C ALA A 196 -2.42 14.31 -16.28
N VAL A 197 -2.45 13.00 -15.95
CA VAL A 197 -1.23 12.21 -15.75
C VAL A 197 -0.37 12.23 -17.02
N GLN A 198 -0.96 11.92 -18.17
CA GLN A 198 -0.24 11.86 -19.44
C GLN A 198 0.39 13.20 -19.82
N HIS A 199 -0.32 14.31 -19.58
CA HIS A 199 0.16 15.66 -19.83
C HIS A 199 1.49 15.93 -19.12
N TYR A 200 1.55 15.74 -17.79
CA TYR A 200 2.76 16.01 -17.02
C TYR A 200 3.84 14.94 -17.19
N ALA A 201 3.46 13.67 -17.32
CA ALA A 201 4.41 12.57 -17.53
C ALA A 201 5.18 12.73 -18.84
N ALA A 202 4.50 13.16 -19.92
CA ALA A 202 5.13 13.40 -21.22
C ALA A 202 6.21 14.50 -21.13
N ASP A 203 5.88 15.63 -20.50
CA ASP A 203 6.79 16.76 -20.30
C ASP A 203 8.03 16.36 -19.46
N LEU A 204 7.81 15.68 -18.33
CA LEU A 204 8.90 15.22 -17.45
C LEU A 204 9.83 14.23 -18.15
N LYS A 205 9.28 13.34 -18.99
CA LYS A 205 10.04 12.36 -19.75
C LYS A 205 10.86 13.02 -20.85
N GLU A 206 10.29 13.98 -21.58
CA GLU A 206 10.99 14.73 -22.62
C GLU A 206 12.19 15.49 -22.04
N ARG A 207 12.00 16.14 -20.89
CA ARG A 207 13.03 16.92 -20.19
C ARG A 207 13.95 16.08 -19.29
N LYS A 208 13.71 14.77 -19.17
CA LYS A 208 14.46 13.83 -18.31
C LYS A 208 14.58 14.31 -16.86
N VAL A 209 13.46 14.75 -16.29
CA VAL A 209 13.42 15.31 -14.94
C VAL A 209 13.48 14.20 -13.89
N ARG A 210 14.67 14.05 -13.28
CA ARG A 210 14.91 13.24 -12.08
C ARG A 210 14.25 13.82 -10.82
N THR A 211 13.45 12.99 -10.16
CA THR A 211 12.77 13.30 -8.90
C THR A 211 13.14 12.25 -7.83
N ALA A 212 13.55 12.69 -6.64
CA ALA A 212 13.96 11.78 -5.57
C ALA A 212 13.07 11.91 -4.32
N PHE A 213 12.45 10.80 -3.92
CA PHE A 213 11.71 10.68 -2.67
C PHE A 213 12.61 10.10 -1.57
N PHE A 214 12.50 10.65 -0.35
CA PHE A 214 13.20 10.17 0.83
C PHE A 214 12.22 9.96 1.98
N ASN A 215 12.20 8.75 2.54
CA ASN A 215 11.48 8.45 3.80
C ASN A 215 12.35 7.53 4.69
N ALA A 216 11.85 7.15 5.85
CA ALA A 216 12.64 6.44 6.87
C ALA A 216 12.74 4.91 6.67
N THR A 217 11.76 4.30 6.00
CA THR A 217 11.63 2.83 5.91
C THR A 217 11.08 2.40 4.55
N PRO A 218 11.62 1.32 3.96
CA PRO A 218 11.15 0.77 2.68
C PRO A 218 9.92 -0.15 2.84
N GLN A 219 9.54 -0.47 4.09
CA GLN A 219 8.48 -1.41 4.42
C GLN A 219 7.68 -0.94 5.64
N GLY A 220 6.40 -1.30 5.65
CA GLY A 220 5.50 -1.01 6.77
C GLY A 220 5.00 0.44 6.76
N GLY A 221 3.89 0.65 7.47
CA GLY A 221 3.20 1.94 7.50
C GLY A 221 2.56 2.34 6.16
N GLY A 222 1.79 3.45 6.18
CA GLY A 222 1.11 3.94 4.98
C GLY A 222 2.04 4.54 3.93
N VAL A 223 3.16 5.15 4.34
CA VAL A 223 4.08 5.84 3.41
C VAL A 223 4.78 4.86 2.47
N ALA A 224 5.34 3.77 2.98
CA ALA A 224 6.03 2.80 2.13
C ALA A 224 5.08 2.18 1.08
N LEU A 225 3.84 1.85 1.47
CA LEU A 225 2.82 1.33 0.56
C LEU A 225 2.56 2.28 -0.62
N MET A 226 2.36 3.58 -0.33
CA MET A 226 2.17 4.60 -1.37
C MET A 226 3.39 4.74 -2.29
N ARG A 227 4.60 4.63 -1.75
CA ARG A 227 5.85 4.81 -2.53
C ARG A 227 6.12 3.63 -3.46
N HIS A 228 5.87 2.39 -3.02
CA HIS A 228 5.93 1.21 -3.91
C HIS A 228 5.02 1.40 -5.13
N ALA A 229 3.76 1.77 -4.91
CA ALA A 229 2.81 1.95 -5.99
C ALA A 229 3.15 3.14 -6.92
N LEU A 230 3.55 4.28 -6.34
CA LEU A 230 3.93 5.46 -7.12
C LEU A 230 5.15 5.20 -8.01
N VAL A 231 6.18 4.56 -7.48
CA VAL A 231 7.42 4.26 -8.24
C VAL A 231 7.15 3.21 -9.33
N ARG A 232 6.29 2.21 -9.06
CA ARG A 232 5.82 1.25 -10.08
C ARG A 232 5.12 1.96 -11.24
N LEU A 233 4.17 2.85 -10.94
CA LEU A 233 3.48 3.64 -11.96
C LEU A 233 4.45 4.55 -12.72
N ALA A 234 5.38 5.21 -12.02
CA ALA A 234 6.38 6.07 -12.63
C ALA A 234 7.29 5.31 -13.61
N HIS A 235 7.68 4.09 -13.25
CA HIS A 235 8.42 3.19 -14.13
C HIS A 235 7.61 2.84 -15.39
N ALA A 236 6.33 2.48 -15.22
CA ALA A 236 5.43 2.19 -16.35
C ALA A 236 5.26 3.41 -17.28
N LEU A 237 5.16 4.62 -16.72
CA LEU A 237 5.08 5.88 -17.48
C LEU A 237 6.41 6.27 -18.16
N GLY A 238 7.52 5.70 -17.70
CA GLY A 238 8.88 6.05 -18.15
C GLY A 238 9.38 7.39 -17.61
N THR A 239 8.88 7.83 -16.45
CA THR A 239 9.36 9.02 -15.73
C THR A 239 10.46 8.66 -14.73
N GLU A 240 11.43 9.56 -14.51
CA GLU A 240 12.58 9.32 -13.63
C GLU A 240 12.27 9.65 -12.16
N ILE A 241 11.40 8.86 -11.52
CA ILE A 241 11.11 8.94 -10.09
C ILE A 241 11.82 7.81 -9.35
N SER A 242 12.68 8.18 -8.40
CA SER A 242 13.43 7.24 -7.55
C SER A 242 13.09 7.43 -6.08
N TRP A 243 13.23 6.36 -5.30
CA TRP A 243 12.92 6.35 -3.87
C TRP A 243 14.09 5.80 -3.06
N TYR A 244 14.48 6.54 -2.02
CA TYR A 244 15.63 6.27 -1.17
C TYR A 244 15.25 6.21 0.30
N VAL A 245 15.92 5.32 1.03
CA VAL A 245 15.80 5.15 2.49
C VAL A 245 17.17 5.11 3.17
N PRO A 246 17.31 5.65 4.38
CA PRO A 246 18.53 5.51 5.16
C PRO A 246 18.72 4.05 5.61
N LYS A 247 19.96 3.66 5.90
CA LYS A 247 20.21 2.38 6.58
C LYS A 247 19.62 2.42 8.00
N PRO A 248 18.91 1.36 8.44
CA PRO A 248 18.18 1.37 9.70
C PRO A 248 19.12 1.50 10.91
N ARG A 249 18.72 2.32 11.89
CA ARG A 249 19.41 2.48 13.18
C ARG A 249 18.40 2.33 14.31
N PRO A 250 18.28 1.13 14.94
CA PRO A 250 17.19 0.84 15.89
C PRO A 250 17.03 1.84 17.04
N GLY A 251 18.13 2.37 17.56
CA GLY A 251 18.09 3.39 18.61
C GLY A 251 17.41 4.69 18.17
N VAL A 252 17.58 5.09 16.91
CA VAL A 252 16.97 6.31 16.35
C VAL A 252 15.48 6.12 16.07
N PHE A 253 15.05 4.93 15.66
CA PHE A 253 13.62 4.68 15.41
C PHE A 253 12.74 4.86 16.65
N ARG A 254 13.26 4.55 17.85
CA ARG A 254 12.56 4.86 19.10
C ARG A 254 12.39 6.36 19.31
N LEU A 255 13.44 7.14 19.02
CA LEU A 255 13.39 8.60 19.14
C LEU A 255 12.39 9.21 18.14
N THR A 256 12.38 8.72 16.89
CA THR A 256 11.44 9.23 15.87
C THR A 256 10.00 8.86 16.20
N LYS A 257 9.72 7.66 16.72
CA LYS A 257 8.37 7.27 17.17
C LYS A 257 7.92 8.10 18.38
N ASN A 258 8.79 8.33 19.36
CA ASN A 258 8.48 9.21 20.48
C ASN A 258 8.16 10.63 20.00
N ASN A 259 8.94 11.17 19.06
CA ASN A 259 8.69 12.48 18.48
C ASN A 259 7.36 12.53 17.72
N HIS A 260 7.03 11.49 16.96
CA HIS A 260 5.74 11.35 16.29
C HIS A 260 4.58 11.40 17.31
N ASN A 261 4.69 10.64 18.40
CA ASN A 261 3.70 10.64 19.48
C ASN A 261 3.59 12.00 20.17
N ILE A 262 4.70 12.72 20.35
CA ILE A 262 4.71 14.09 20.87
C ILE A 262 3.93 15.01 19.94
N LEU A 263 4.26 15.06 18.64
CA LEU A 263 3.62 15.94 17.66
C LEU A 263 2.11 15.68 17.49
N GLN A 264 1.67 14.42 17.66
CA GLN A 264 0.25 14.04 17.67
C GLN A 264 -0.44 14.26 19.03
N GLY A 265 0.31 14.66 20.06
CA GLY A 265 -0.16 14.88 21.42
C GLY A 265 -0.54 13.61 22.19
N VAL A 266 -0.13 12.43 21.72
CA VAL A 266 -0.45 11.12 22.36
C VAL A 266 0.65 10.65 23.31
N ALA A 267 1.81 11.32 23.31
CA ALA A 267 2.88 11.07 24.27
C ALA A 267 2.51 11.52 25.69
N LYS A 268 3.27 11.06 26.70
CA LYS A 268 3.04 11.48 28.09
C LYS A 268 3.36 12.98 28.24
N PRO A 269 2.69 13.72 29.15
CA PRO A 269 2.86 15.17 29.27
C PRO A 269 4.30 15.67 29.49
N ASN A 270 5.17 14.82 30.05
CA ASN A 270 6.58 15.16 30.33
C ASN A 270 7.55 14.62 29.27
N ASP A 271 7.08 13.85 28.30
CA ASP A 271 7.94 13.37 27.21
C ASP A 271 8.33 14.59 26.34
N ARG A 272 9.61 14.71 26.03
CA ARG A 272 10.17 15.84 25.26
C ARG A 272 11.17 15.30 24.25
N LEU A 273 11.23 15.94 23.08
CA LEU A 273 12.34 15.75 22.14
C LEU A 273 13.51 16.62 22.61
N THR A 274 14.48 16.02 23.29
CA THR A 274 15.64 16.77 23.79
C THR A 274 16.56 17.19 22.64
N GLY A 275 17.45 18.16 22.88
CA GLY A 275 18.45 18.56 21.87
C GLY A 275 19.35 17.38 21.45
N LYS A 276 19.76 16.56 22.42
CA LYS A 276 20.55 15.35 22.18
C LYS A 276 19.81 14.29 21.36
N ASP A 277 18.49 14.18 21.51
CA ASP A 277 17.68 13.28 20.70
C ASP A 277 17.63 13.76 19.25
N TYR A 278 17.42 15.06 19.06
CA TYR A 278 17.40 15.66 17.72
C TYR A 278 18.77 15.60 17.03
N GLU A 279 19.86 15.77 17.77
CA GLU A 279 21.23 15.55 17.28
C GLU A 279 21.42 14.12 16.77
N GLN A 280 20.99 13.11 17.53
CA GLN A 280 21.09 11.71 17.07
C GLN A 280 20.29 11.42 15.79
N ILE A 281 19.10 12.03 15.64
CA ILE A 281 18.31 11.94 14.40
C ILE A 281 19.07 12.63 13.26
N SER A 282 19.59 13.82 13.50
CA SER A 282 20.32 14.62 12.50
C SER A 282 21.61 13.94 12.05
N ASP A 283 22.38 13.40 12.99
CA ASP A 283 23.62 12.64 12.73
C ASP A 283 23.34 11.41 11.88
N TRP A 284 22.26 10.69 12.17
CA TRP A 284 21.87 9.53 11.38
C TRP A 284 21.57 9.90 9.92
N ILE A 285 20.86 11.00 9.69
CA ILE A 285 20.59 11.48 8.33
C ILE A 285 21.87 11.98 7.65
N TYR A 286 22.72 12.71 8.36
CA TYR A 286 23.98 13.23 7.84
C TYR A 286 24.97 12.12 7.46
N GLU A 287 25.12 11.10 8.31
CA GLU A 287 25.95 9.92 8.04
C GLU A 287 25.48 9.19 6.77
N ASN A 288 24.16 8.99 6.62
CA ASN A 288 23.59 8.37 5.42
C ASN A 288 23.81 9.24 4.18
N ALA A 289 23.55 10.55 4.29
CA ALA A 289 23.75 11.48 3.19
C ALA A 289 25.21 11.47 2.73
N LYS A 290 26.17 11.63 3.65
CA LYS A 290 27.60 11.63 3.35
C LYS A 290 28.07 10.32 2.73
N ARG A 291 27.59 9.18 3.24
CA ARG A 291 28.04 7.86 2.79
C ARG A 291 27.43 7.43 1.45
N TYR A 292 26.22 7.87 1.16
CA TYR A 292 25.41 7.31 0.08
C TYR A 292 24.86 8.37 -0.87
N TRP A 293 24.20 9.40 -0.36
CA TRP A 293 23.44 10.31 -1.22
C TRP A 293 24.26 11.45 -1.83
N LEU A 294 25.40 11.75 -1.20
CA LEU A 294 26.42 12.71 -1.63
C LEU A 294 27.64 12.03 -2.28
N SER A 295 27.58 10.72 -2.55
CA SER A 295 28.64 10.07 -3.33
C SER A 295 28.60 10.54 -4.80
N CYS A 296 29.59 10.13 -5.61
CA CYS A 296 29.51 10.29 -7.07
C CYS A 296 28.17 9.73 -7.58
N GLU A 297 27.51 10.45 -8.49
CA GLU A 297 26.18 10.13 -9.04
C GLU A 297 25.06 9.95 -7.99
N GLY A 298 25.27 10.44 -6.76
CA GLY A 298 24.27 10.36 -5.70
C GLY A 298 23.07 11.29 -5.95
N PRO A 299 21.87 10.94 -5.45
CA PRO A 299 20.64 11.71 -5.70
C PRO A 299 20.69 13.16 -5.19
N LEU A 300 21.55 13.48 -4.23
CA LEU A 300 21.68 14.83 -3.68
C LEU A 300 22.75 15.68 -4.34
N GLN A 301 23.52 15.14 -5.30
CA GLN A 301 24.42 15.94 -6.12
C GLN A 301 23.66 17.05 -6.87
N PRO A 302 24.36 18.06 -7.39
CA PRO A 302 23.76 19.02 -8.31
C PRO A 302 23.10 18.31 -9.51
N PRO A 303 21.97 18.81 -10.05
CA PRO A 303 21.34 18.20 -11.22
C PRO A 303 22.27 18.09 -12.44
N SER A 304 23.22 19.02 -12.59
CA SER A 304 24.27 18.99 -13.62
C SER A 304 25.24 17.82 -13.49
N GLU A 305 25.33 17.20 -12.32
CA GLU A 305 26.21 16.07 -11.99
C GLU A 305 25.42 14.75 -11.83
N GLY A 306 24.20 14.71 -12.36
CA GLY A 306 23.34 13.52 -12.31
C GLY A 306 22.42 13.43 -11.10
N GLY A 307 22.49 14.38 -10.16
CA GLY A 307 21.56 14.43 -9.02
C GLY A 307 20.12 14.75 -9.42
N ALA A 308 19.21 14.66 -8.45
CA ALA A 308 17.79 14.92 -8.65
C ALA A 308 17.51 16.42 -8.86
N HIS A 309 16.63 16.74 -9.81
CA HIS A 309 16.14 18.09 -10.03
C HIS A 309 15.21 18.53 -8.91
N ILE A 310 14.45 17.60 -8.31
CA ILE A 310 13.53 17.85 -7.21
C ILE A 310 13.74 16.81 -6.11
N VAL A 311 13.71 17.25 -4.87
CA VAL A 311 13.81 16.39 -3.68
C VAL A 311 12.51 16.47 -2.88
N ILE A 312 11.94 15.32 -2.55
CA ILE A 312 10.77 15.20 -1.67
C ILE A 312 11.20 14.50 -0.38
N VAL A 313 10.89 15.12 0.74
CA VAL A 313 11.23 14.66 2.09
C VAL A 313 9.94 14.31 2.82
N ASP A 314 9.74 13.02 3.11
CA ASP A 314 8.59 12.53 3.85
C ASP A 314 8.85 12.52 5.36
N ASP A 315 7.93 13.14 6.08
CA ASP A 315 7.76 13.13 7.53
C ASP A 315 8.91 13.76 8.37
N PRO A 316 8.63 14.10 9.64
CA PRO A 316 9.58 14.81 10.50
C PRO A 316 10.94 14.13 10.68
N GLN A 317 11.01 12.79 10.65
CA GLN A 317 12.27 12.08 10.84
C GLN A 317 13.32 12.34 9.75
N MET A 318 12.89 12.76 8.55
CA MET A 318 13.80 13.08 7.44
C MET A 318 14.07 14.58 7.30
N ALA A 319 13.47 15.44 8.13
CA ALA A 319 13.62 16.89 8.04
C ALA A 319 15.09 17.39 7.98
N PRO A 320 16.07 16.80 8.71
CA PRO A 320 17.47 17.20 8.61
C PRO A 320 18.10 17.05 7.22
N LEU A 321 17.45 16.34 6.28
CA LEU A 321 17.90 16.20 4.90
C LEU A 321 17.75 17.49 4.08
N ILE A 322 16.76 18.32 4.40
CA ILE A 322 16.43 19.55 3.66
C ILE A 322 17.63 20.51 3.59
N PRO A 323 18.28 20.90 4.72
CA PRO A 323 19.47 21.77 4.65
C PRO A 323 20.62 21.13 3.87
N ILE A 324 20.80 19.80 3.93
CA ILE A 324 21.83 19.10 3.14
C ILE A 324 21.54 19.26 1.65
N ALA A 325 20.29 19.05 1.24
CA ALA A 325 19.86 19.17 -0.16
C ALA A 325 20.03 20.61 -0.69
N LYS A 326 19.67 21.62 0.11
CA LYS A 326 19.83 23.05 -0.23
C LYS A 326 21.30 23.49 -0.25
N ASN A 327 22.14 22.95 0.63
CA ASN A 327 23.58 23.29 0.63
C ASN A 327 24.29 22.79 -0.63
N MET A 328 23.91 21.62 -1.17
CA MET A 328 24.51 21.09 -2.40
C MET A 328 24.00 21.76 -3.66
N ALA A 329 22.72 22.15 -3.68
CA ALA A 329 22.09 22.84 -4.80
C ALA A 329 21.08 23.87 -4.25
N PRO A 330 21.49 25.12 -4.03
CA PRO A 330 20.64 26.15 -3.38
C PRO A 330 19.30 26.38 -4.08
N ASP A 331 19.32 26.36 -5.42
CA ASP A 331 18.13 26.61 -6.25
C ASP A 331 17.28 25.35 -6.47
N ARG A 332 17.69 24.19 -5.96
CA ARG A 332 16.93 22.94 -6.12
C ARG A 332 15.61 23.03 -5.33
N PRO A 333 14.46 22.76 -5.97
CA PRO A 333 13.19 22.63 -5.26
C PRO A 333 13.20 21.46 -4.27
N VAL A 334 12.77 21.74 -3.04
CA VAL A 334 12.59 20.76 -1.97
C VAL A 334 11.16 20.85 -1.45
N ILE A 335 10.45 19.72 -1.49
CA ILE A 335 9.09 19.57 -0.98
C ILE A 335 9.16 18.80 0.34
N PHE A 336 8.60 19.35 1.41
CA PHE A 336 8.37 18.60 2.64
C PHE A 336 6.93 18.09 2.68
N ARG A 337 6.75 16.78 2.88
CA ARG A 337 5.45 16.13 2.98
C ARG A 337 5.23 15.59 4.38
N SER A 338 4.18 16.07 5.06
CA SER A 338 3.73 15.52 6.35
C SER A 338 2.56 14.57 6.16
N HIS A 339 2.65 13.36 6.73
CA HIS A 339 1.60 12.34 6.74
C HIS A 339 0.92 12.16 8.12
N ILE A 340 1.23 13.03 9.08
CA ILE A 340 0.80 12.86 10.47
C ILE A 340 -0.14 13.97 10.91
N HIS A 341 -0.98 13.69 11.90
CA HIS A 341 -1.75 14.72 12.58
C HIS A 341 -0.83 15.58 13.47
N ILE A 342 -0.34 16.69 12.94
CA ILE A 342 0.41 17.67 13.74
C ILE A 342 -0.56 18.52 14.56
N ARG A 343 -0.42 18.56 15.89
CA ARG A 343 -1.23 19.41 16.77
C ARG A 343 -0.81 20.87 16.69
N SER A 344 -1.29 21.58 15.66
CA SER A 344 -0.95 23.00 15.44
C SER A 344 -1.39 23.91 16.59
N ASP A 345 -2.45 23.55 17.31
CA ASP A 345 -2.93 24.27 18.49
C ASP A 345 -1.92 24.18 19.66
N LEU A 346 -1.38 22.98 19.91
CA LEU A 346 -0.36 22.77 20.92
C LEU A 346 0.97 23.42 20.52
N ILE A 347 1.36 23.33 19.24
CA ILE A 347 2.56 24.02 18.73
C ILE A 347 2.48 25.54 18.90
N ALA A 348 1.27 26.11 18.75
CA ALA A 348 1.05 27.54 18.95
C ALA A 348 1.07 27.96 20.43
N THR A 349 1.04 26.99 21.36
CA THR A 349 1.11 27.23 22.80
C THR A 349 2.57 27.07 23.26
N PRO A 350 3.23 28.14 23.73
CA PRO A 350 4.61 28.07 24.23
C PRO A 350 4.79 27.02 25.34
N ASP A 351 6.01 26.51 25.49
CA ASP A 351 6.41 25.53 26.52
C ASP A 351 5.72 24.16 26.48
N THR A 352 4.90 23.92 25.46
CA THR A 352 4.40 22.56 25.19
C THR A 352 5.50 21.69 24.59
N PRO A 353 5.46 20.36 24.86
CA PRO A 353 6.37 19.43 24.20
C PRO A 353 6.35 19.52 22.67
N GLN A 354 5.18 19.82 22.10
CA GLN A 354 4.96 19.99 20.68
C GLN A 354 5.64 21.24 20.14
N ALA A 355 5.51 22.38 20.82
CA ALA A 355 6.17 23.62 20.42
C ALA A 355 7.70 23.48 20.42
N GLU A 356 8.27 22.83 21.44
CA GLU A 356 9.70 22.56 21.51
C GLU A 356 10.18 21.63 20.38
N ALA A 357 9.48 20.50 20.19
CA ALA A 357 9.81 19.53 19.15
C ALA A 357 9.69 20.13 17.74
N TRP A 358 8.60 20.86 17.48
CA TRP A 358 8.39 21.56 16.22
C TRP A 358 9.42 22.66 15.99
N GLY A 359 9.77 23.43 17.02
CA GLY A 359 10.78 24.49 16.91
C GLY A 359 12.12 23.94 16.40
N ARG A 360 12.55 22.77 16.89
CA ARG A 360 13.77 22.10 16.41
C ARG A 360 13.67 21.67 14.95
N LEU A 361 12.55 21.05 14.57
CA LEU A 361 12.30 20.58 13.20
C LEU A 361 12.16 21.73 12.20
N TRP A 362 11.50 22.82 12.63
CA TRP A 362 11.20 23.98 11.81
C TRP A 362 12.46 24.65 11.25
N GLU A 363 13.57 24.60 12.00
CA GLU A 363 14.85 25.12 11.52
C GLU A 363 15.32 24.45 10.22
N SER A 364 14.99 23.18 10.02
CA SER A 364 15.24 22.48 8.75
C SER A 364 14.07 22.64 7.77
N ILE A 365 12.82 22.52 8.23
CA ILE A 365 11.62 22.54 7.36
C ILE A 365 11.39 23.90 6.70
N LYS A 366 11.74 25.02 7.35
CA LYS A 366 11.56 26.38 6.79
C LYS A 366 12.31 26.63 5.49
N LEU A 367 13.31 25.80 5.20
CA LEU A 367 14.11 25.84 3.98
C LEU A 367 13.42 25.12 2.80
N ALA A 368 12.35 24.36 3.04
CA ALA A 368 11.56 23.76 1.97
C ALA A 368 10.75 24.83 1.22
N ASP A 369 10.62 24.64 -0.09
CA ASP A 369 9.88 25.54 -0.97
C ASP A 369 8.37 25.32 -0.86
N ILE A 370 7.97 24.05 -0.67
CA ILE A 370 6.57 23.63 -0.55
C ILE A 370 6.38 22.75 0.68
N PHE A 371 5.29 22.97 1.40
CA PHE A 371 4.82 22.14 2.52
C PHE A 371 3.51 21.46 2.13
N ILE A 372 3.52 20.14 1.97
CA ILE A 372 2.31 19.36 1.66
C ILE A 372 1.81 18.68 2.94
N SER A 373 0.56 18.96 3.31
CA SER A 373 -0.14 18.32 4.42
C SER A 373 -1.26 17.40 3.94
N HIS A 374 -1.71 16.48 4.78
CA HIS A 374 -3.05 15.94 4.62
C HIS A 374 -4.08 17.08 4.56
N PRO A 375 -5.22 16.89 3.86
CA PRO A 375 -6.23 17.92 3.60
C PRO A 375 -7.05 18.34 4.84
N VAL A 376 -6.37 18.63 5.94
CA VAL A 376 -6.92 19.08 7.21
C VAL A 376 -6.10 20.28 7.66
N SER A 377 -6.69 21.47 7.60
CA SER A 377 -5.97 22.73 7.85
C SER A 377 -5.43 22.84 9.28
N SER A 378 -6.08 22.22 10.26
CA SER A 378 -5.61 22.19 11.65
C SER A 378 -4.31 21.41 11.85
N PHE A 379 -3.88 20.63 10.85
CA PHE A 379 -2.60 19.92 10.86
C PHE A 379 -1.43 20.81 10.41
N VAL A 380 -1.69 22.05 9.98
CA VAL A 380 -0.66 22.95 9.47
C VAL A 380 -0.27 23.95 10.57
N PRO A 381 0.96 23.86 11.11
CA PRO A 381 1.47 24.86 12.04
C PRO A 381 1.37 26.30 11.51
N LYS A 382 0.88 27.21 12.36
CA LYS A 382 0.61 28.62 12.01
C LYS A 382 1.84 29.41 11.55
N ASN A 383 3.05 28.95 11.86
CA ASN A 383 4.30 29.58 11.46
C ASN A 383 4.73 29.24 10.02
N ILE A 384 4.01 28.35 9.33
CA ILE A 384 4.27 28.02 7.93
C ILE A 384 3.59 29.06 7.03
N PRO A 385 4.32 29.69 6.11
CA PRO A 385 3.74 30.65 5.17
C PRO A 385 2.67 30.01 4.29
N LYS A 386 1.48 30.62 4.21
CA LYS A 386 0.31 30.06 3.53
C LYS A 386 0.58 29.79 2.05
N GLU A 387 1.35 30.66 1.41
CA GLU A 387 1.75 30.57 0.00
C GLU A 387 2.49 29.26 -0.31
N ARG A 388 3.16 28.63 0.67
CA ARG A 388 3.88 27.35 0.50
C ARG A 388 3.03 26.12 0.81
N VAL A 389 1.86 26.28 1.41
CA VAL A 389 1.04 25.17 1.92
C VAL A 389 0.18 24.60 0.81
N GLY A 390 0.29 23.30 0.55
CA GLY A 390 -0.62 22.56 -0.32
C GLY A 390 -1.26 21.36 0.39
N PHE A 391 -2.45 20.96 -0.06
CA PHE A 391 -3.16 19.81 0.47
C PHE A 391 -3.19 18.64 -0.49
N MET A 392 -2.98 17.44 0.06
CA MET A 392 -3.03 16.21 -0.71
C MET A 392 -3.39 15.01 0.20
N PRO A 393 -4.36 14.18 -0.18
CA PRO A 393 -4.75 13.00 0.61
C PRO A 393 -3.66 11.92 0.60
N ALA A 394 -3.82 10.88 1.43
CA ALA A 394 -3.09 9.63 1.22
C ALA A 394 -3.68 8.88 0.01
N SER A 395 -2.97 7.87 -0.49
CA SER A 395 -3.44 7.05 -1.60
C SER A 395 -3.25 5.55 -1.33
N THR A 396 -3.92 4.75 -2.14
CA THR A 396 -3.76 3.29 -2.20
C THR A 396 -3.85 2.83 -3.65
N ASP A 397 -3.33 1.65 -3.96
CA ASP A 397 -3.30 1.13 -5.32
C ASP A 397 -4.42 0.12 -5.54
N TRP A 398 -5.29 0.35 -6.53
CA TRP A 398 -6.38 -0.58 -6.85
C TRP A 398 -5.88 -1.89 -7.48
N LEU A 399 -4.63 -1.93 -7.94
CA LEU A 399 -4.04 -3.08 -8.62
C LEU A 399 -3.11 -3.90 -7.75
N ASP A 400 -2.81 -3.46 -6.52
CA ASP A 400 -1.93 -4.21 -5.62
C ASP A 400 -2.63 -5.36 -4.89
N GLY A 401 -1.87 -6.09 -4.07
CA GLY A 401 -2.41 -7.23 -3.32
C GLY A 401 -3.46 -6.83 -2.28
N LEU A 402 -3.47 -5.56 -1.88
CA LEU A 402 -4.34 -5.02 -0.84
C LEU A 402 -5.75 -4.75 -1.37
N ASN A 403 -5.88 -4.35 -2.63
CA ASN A 403 -7.17 -3.91 -3.16
C ASN A 403 -7.68 -4.66 -4.38
N LYS A 404 -6.81 -5.27 -5.19
CA LYS A 404 -7.25 -5.93 -6.43
C LYS A 404 -8.38 -6.93 -6.19
N ASN A 405 -9.21 -7.11 -7.21
CA ASN A 405 -10.18 -8.19 -7.19
C ASN A 405 -9.46 -9.54 -7.20
N MET A 406 -9.96 -10.48 -6.41
CA MET A 406 -9.44 -11.85 -6.33
C MET A 406 -10.58 -12.83 -6.56
N ARG A 407 -10.29 -13.95 -7.24
CA ARG A 407 -11.26 -15.04 -7.38
C ARG A 407 -11.62 -15.58 -6.01
N ASP A 408 -12.83 -16.13 -5.87
CA ASP A 408 -13.28 -16.69 -4.60
C ASP A 408 -12.37 -17.79 -4.06
N TRP A 409 -11.75 -18.59 -4.94
CA TRP A 409 -10.78 -19.60 -4.54
C TRP A 409 -9.53 -18.99 -3.89
N ASP A 410 -9.00 -17.91 -4.46
CA ASP A 410 -7.83 -17.20 -3.92
C ASP A 410 -8.15 -16.52 -2.59
N VAL A 411 -9.34 -15.89 -2.50
CA VAL A 411 -9.85 -15.35 -1.23
C VAL A 411 -9.96 -16.44 -0.17
N ALA A 412 -10.48 -17.61 -0.55
CA ALA A 412 -10.61 -18.74 0.36
C ALA A 412 -9.25 -19.28 0.81
N TYR A 413 -8.24 -19.33 -0.06
CA TYR A 413 -6.87 -19.68 0.33
C TYR A 413 -6.35 -18.77 1.45
N TYR A 414 -6.49 -17.44 1.31
CA TYR A 414 -6.06 -16.50 2.34
C TYR A 414 -6.91 -16.57 3.61
N GLY A 415 -8.21 -16.85 3.47
CA GLY A 415 -9.10 -17.15 4.60
C GLY A 415 -8.68 -18.39 5.40
N ARG A 416 -8.29 -19.47 4.71
CA ARG A 416 -7.76 -20.70 5.33
C ARG A 416 -6.42 -20.44 6.03
N ALA A 417 -5.54 -19.65 5.40
CA ALA A 417 -4.29 -19.22 6.02
C ALA A 417 -4.55 -18.41 7.30
N PHE A 418 -5.49 -17.47 7.25
CA PHE A 418 -5.93 -16.68 8.40
C PHE A 418 -6.50 -17.55 9.52
N ASN A 419 -7.39 -18.50 9.21
CA ASN A 419 -7.96 -19.41 10.22
C ASN A 419 -6.90 -20.33 10.83
N SER A 420 -5.90 -20.76 10.06
CA SER A 420 -4.73 -21.48 10.59
C SER A 420 -3.98 -20.64 11.62
N TRP A 421 -3.78 -19.35 11.36
CA TRP A 421 -3.16 -18.44 12.33
C TRP A 421 -4.04 -18.22 13.56
N CYS A 422 -5.36 -18.08 13.41
CA CYS A 422 -6.28 -17.95 14.54
C CYS A 422 -6.15 -19.15 15.49
N ARG A 423 -6.17 -20.37 14.94
CA ARG A 423 -6.01 -21.61 15.73
C ARG A 423 -4.67 -21.65 16.47
N ASN A 424 -3.58 -21.26 15.81
CA ASN A 424 -2.25 -21.20 16.43
C ASN A 424 -2.15 -20.15 17.55
N SER A 425 -2.94 -19.08 17.47
CA SER A 425 -3.01 -18.01 18.46
C SER A 425 -4.10 -18.22 19.52
N GLY A 426 -4.88 -19.31 19.45
CA GLY A 426 -6.00 -19.56 20.37
C GLY A 426 -7.19 -18.59 20.20
N MET A 427 -7.31 -17.96 19.03
CA MET A 427 -8.38 -17.02 18.68
C MET A 427 -9.51 -17.71 17.90
N PRO A 428 -10.77 -17.23 18.02
CA PRO A 428 -11.87 -17.78 17.24
C PRO A 428 -11.63 -17.59 15.74
N THR A 429 -12.03 -18.58 14.93
CA THR A 429 -11.95 -18.52 13.47
C THR A 429 -13.07 -17.69 12.87
N ILE A 430 -12.89 -17.28 11.61
CA ILE A 430 -13.95 -16.73 10.75
C ILE A 430 -14.22 -17.75 9.64
N ASP A 431 -15.29 -18.50 9.75
CA ASP A 431 -15.65 -19.58 8.83
C ASP A 431 -16.59 -19.06 7.72
N TYR A 432 -16.07 -18.16 6.89
CA TYR A 432 -16.78 -17.65 5.72
C TYR A 432 -17.08 -18.78 4.71
N PRO A 433 -18.28 -18.83 4.08
CA PRO A 433 -19.34 -17.81 4.07
C PRO A 433 -20.41 -17.91 5.18
N GLU A 434 -20.33 -18.95 6.03
CA GLU A 434 -21.30 -19.21 7.11
C GLU A 434 -21.25 -18.09 8.16
N ASP A 435 -20.04 -17.69 8.55
CA ASP A 435 -19.86 -16.54 9.42
C ASP A 435 -19.98 -15.23 8.64
N LYS A 436 -20.83 -14.33 9.16
CA LYS A 436 -20.79 -12.90 8.83
C LYS A 436 -20.02 -12.16 9.93
N TYR A 437 -19.34 -11.10 9.55
CA TYR A 437 -18.52 -10.35 10.50
C TYR A 437 -18.45 -8.85 10.19
N ILE A 438 -18.26 -8.10 11.26
CA ILE A 438 -17.86 -6.70 11.29
C ILE A 438 -16.34 -6.66 11.40
N VAL A 439 -15.68 -5.76 10.68
CA VAL A 439 -14.21 -5.70 10.66
C VAL A 439 -13.67 -4.32 11.03
N GLN A 440 -12.62 -4.26 11.85
CA GLN A 440 -11.74 -3.10 11.98
C GLN A 440 -10.32 -3.51 11.59
N ILE A 441 -9.81 -2.96 10.48
CA ILE A 441 -8.42 -3.19 10.06
C ILE A 441 -7.57 -2.01 10.50
N ALA A 442 -6.79 -2.20 11.56
CA ALA A 442 -5.94 -1.14 12.10
C ALA A 442 -4.70 -1.70 12.78
N ARG A 443 -3.65 -0.87 12.87
CA ARG A 443 -2.51 -1.15 13.74
C ARG A 443 -2.98 -1.17 15.20
N PHE A 444 -2.32 -1.97 16.03
CA PHE A 444 -2.59 -2.03 17.47
C PHE A 444 -1.96 -0.83 18.17
N ASP A 445 -2.56 0.35 17.98
CA ASP A 445 -2.08 1.62 18.51
C ASP A 445 -3.20 2.29 19.32
N PRO A 446 -2.90 2.99 20.45
CA PRO A 446 -3.91 3.64 21.28
C PRO A 446 -4.83 4.60 20.51
N SER A 447 -4.32 5.21 19.42
CA SER A 447 -5.07 6.14 18.59
C SER A 447 -6.16 5.48 17.75
N LYS A 448 -6.17 4.16 17.59
CA LYS A 448 -7.06 3.45 16.65
C LYS A 448 -8.41 3.03 17.23
N GLY A 449 -8.70 3.38 18.50
CA GLY A 449 -10.02 3.16 19.11
C GLY A 449 -10.45 1.68 19.16
N ILE A 450 -9.49 0.77 19.37
CA ILE A 450 -9.76 -0.68 19.36
C ILE A 450 -10.71 -1.08 20.50
N LEU A 451 -10.51 -0.54 21.70
CA LEU A 451 -11.42 -0.77 22.84
C LEU A 451 -12.81 -0.16 22.58
N ASP A 452 -12.87 0.99 21.91
CA ASP A 452 -14.14 1.61 21.51
C ASP A 452 -14.92 0.67 20.56
N ALA A 453 -14.23 -0.05 19.65
CA ALA A 453 -14.84 -1.05 18.78
C ALA A 453 -15.40 -2.27 19.55
N VAL A 454 -14.64 -2.79 20.52
CA VAL A 454 -15.07 -3.91 21.38
C VAL A 454 -16.30 -3.52 22.20
N GLU A 455 -16.28 -2.34 22.83
CA GLU A 455 -17.39 -1.86 23.64
C GLU A 455 -18.65 -1.57 22.80
N SER A 456 -18.48 -0.98 21.61
CA SER A 456 -19.58 -0.77 20.67
C SER A 456 -20.21 -2.09 20.23
N TYR A 457 -19.39 -3.10 19.95
CA TYR A 457 -19.87 -4.44 19.59
C TYR A 457 -20.63 -5.11 20.74
N ARG A 458 -20.13 -5.00 21.99
CA ARG A 458 -20.82 -5.51 23.18
C ARG A 458 -22.23 -4.92 23.31
N LYS A 459 -22.36 -3.60 23.15
CA LYS A 459 -23.64 -2.88 23.18
C LYS A 459 -24.58 -3.32 22.04
N PHE A 460 -24.05 -3.39 20.82
CA PHE A 460 -24.79 -3.87 19.64
C PHE A 460 -25.29 -5.31 19.83
N HIS A 461 -24.42 -6.22 20.27
CA HIS A 461 -24.75 -7.64 20.48
C HIS A 461 -25.86 -7.79 21.53
N ALA A 462 -25.75 -7.07 22.65
CA ALA A 462 -26.77 -7.09 23.70
C ALA A 462 -28.13 -6.58 23.21
N HIS A 463 -28.14 -5.52 22.40
CA HIS A 463 -29.36 -4.99 21.82
C HIS A 463 -29.97 -5.95 20.79
N LEU A 464 -29.16 -6.46 19.85
CA LEU A 464 -29.59 -7.38 18.80
C LEU A 464 -30.17 -8.67 19.38
N THR A 465 -29.49 -9.30 20.33
CA THR A 465 -29.96 -10.56 20.95
C THR A 465 -31.29 -10.37 21.69
N LYS A 466 -31.52 -9.15 22.23
CA LYS A 466 -32.76 -8.81 22.91
C LYS A 466 -33.92 -8.58 21.94
N THR A 467 -33.70 -7.90 20.82
CA THR A 467 -34.76 -7.53 19.86
C THR A 467 -35.00 -8.58 18.78
N HIS A 468 -33.97 -9.34 18.42
CA HIS A 468 -33.97 -10.36 17.35
C HIS A 468 -33.30 -11.66 17.82
N PRO A 469 -33.88 -12.40 18.80
CA PRO A 469 -33.25 -13.57 19.40
C PRO A 469 -33.06 -14.76 18.44
N GLN A 470 -33.72 -14.74 17.28
CA GLN A 470 -33.59 -15.77 16.23
C GLN A 470 -32.51 -15.42 15.20
N THR A 471 -31.97 -14.20 15.22
CA THR A 471 -30.93 -13.75 14.30
C THR A 471 -29.57 -14.01 14.92
N ALA A 472 -28.73 -14.79 14.23
CA ALA A 472 -27.36 -14.99 14.66
C ALA A 472 -26.58 -13.65 14.59
N PRO A 473 -25.91 -13.23 15.67
CA PRO A 473 -25.08 -12.04 15.63
C PRO A 473 -23.86 -12.27 14.73
N PRO A 474 -23.37 -11.24 14.02
CA PRO A 474 -22.11 -11.33 13.30
C PRO A 474 -20.94 -11.35 14.29
N LYS A 475 -19.82 -11.98 13.93
CA LYS A 475 -18.57 -11.88 14.68
C LYS A 475 -17.94 -10.49 14.56
N LEU A 476 -17.10 -10.10 15.50
CA LEU A 476 -16.21 -8.94 15.39
C LEU A 476 -14.79 -9.42 15.05
N LEU A 477 -14.21 -8.89 13.99
CA LEU A 477 -12.82 -9.10 13.61
C LEU A 477 -12.01 -7.81 13.77
N ILE A 478 -10.97 -7.85 14.60
CA ILE A 478 -9.99 -6.77 14.74
C ILE A 478 -8.65 -7.31 14.29
N ALA A 479 -8.11 -6.76 13.20
CA ALA A 479 -6.87 -7.28 12.64
C ALA A 479 -5.97 -6.18 12.08
N GLY A 480 -4.67 -6.43 12.02
CA GLY A 480 -3.74 -5.52 11.38
C GLY A 480 -2.30 -5.99 11.44
N HIS A 481 -1.46 -5.44 10.58
CA HIS A 481 -0.03 -5.73 10.58
C HIS A 481 0.66 -5.10 11.81
N GLY A 482 1.70 -5.77 12.29
CA GLY A 482 2.73 -5.10 13.07
C GLY A 482 3.55 -4.16 12.18
N SER A 483 4.23 -3.18 12.78
CA SER A 483 5.20 -2.33 12.07
C SER A 483 6.54 -2.38 12.79
N VAL A 484 7.63 -2.29 12.02
CA VAL A 484 9.02 -2.38 12.54
C VAL A 484 9.34 -1.19 13.47
N ASP A 485 8.68 -0.07 13.24
CA ASP A 485 8.82 1.18 14.00
C ASP A 485 7.82 1.33 15.16
N ASP A 486 7.01 0.31 15.46
CA ASP A 486 5.94 0.38 16.47
C ASP A 486 6.09 -0.65 17.62
N PRO A 487 6.82 -0.31 18.70
CA PRO A 487 7.02 -1.23 19.83
C PRO A 487 5.77 -1.40 20.71
N ASP A 488 4.78 -0.50 20.60
CA ASP A 488 3.61 -0.46 21.50
C ASP A 488 2.53 -1.49 21.10
N GLY A 489 2.63 -2.07 19.90
CA GLY A 489 1.62 -2.97 19.33
C GLY A 489 1.30 -4.20 20.16
N SER A 490 2.26 -4.73 20.92
CA SER A 490 2.03 -5.87 21.80
C SER A 490 1.22 -5.48 23.05
N LEU A 491 1.49 -4.31 23.63
CA LEU A 491 0.81 -3.85 24.85
C LEU A 491 -0.70 -3.66 24.61
N ILE A 492 -1.06 -3.04 23.48
CA ILE A 492 -2.47 -2.81 23.12
C ILE A 492 -3.17 -4.11 22.79
N TYR A 493 -2.49 -5.06 22.13
CA TYR A 493 -3.04 -6.37 21.89
C TYR A 493 -3.34 -7.10 23.20
N ASP A 494 -2.39 -7.15 24.13
CA ASP A 494 -2.55 -7.82 25.42
C ASP A 494 -3.70 -7.19 26.23
N GLN A 495 -3.78 -5.85 26.26
CA GLN A 495 -4.89 -5.14 26.92
C GLN A 495 -6.27 -5.52 26.36
N VAL A 496 -6.39 -5.64 25.04
CA VAL A 496 -7.67 -5.99 24.38
C VAL A 496 -8.03 -7.43 24.68
N VAL A 497 -7.07 -8.36 24.61
CA VAL A 497 -7.31 -9.77 24.93
C VAL A 497 -7.70 -9.94 26.41
N SER A 498 -6.98 -9.32 27.34
CA SER A 498 -7.33 -9.34 28.76
C SER A 498 -8.72 -8.76 29.02
N HIS A 499 -9.09 -7.66 28.38
CA HIS A 499 -10.44 -7.10 28.50
C HIS A 499 -11.52 -8.08 28.04
N ILE A 500 -11.29 -8.80 26.93
CA ILE A 500 -12.23 -9.81 26.42
C ILE A 500 -12.36 -10.99 27.39
N GLU A 501 -11.25 -11.46 27.95
CA GLU A 501 -11.22 -12.63 28.83
C GLU A 501 -11.75 -12.34 30.24
N GLU A 502 -11.45 -11.16 30.80
CA GLU A 502 -11.76 -10.81 32.19
C GLU A 502 -13.12 -10.10 32.31
N ASP A 503 -13.41 -9.12 31.43
CA ASP A 503 -14.58 -8.25 31.58
C ASP A 503 -15.80 -8.73 30.77
N ILE A 504 -15.59 -9.36 29.61
CA ILE A 504 -16.67 -9.81 28.70
C ILE A 504 -16.53 -11.25 28.19
N PRO A 505 -16.26 -12.24 29.05
CA PRO A 505 -15.95 -13.62 28.63
C PRO A 505 -17.06 -14.30 27.81
N HIS A 506 -18.31 -13.87 27.99
CA HIS A 506 -19.47 -14.38 27.25
C HIS A 506 -19.46 -14.01 25.75
N LEU A 507 -18.62 -13.07 25.31
CA LEU A 507 -18.43 -12.70 23.90
C LEU A 507 -17.12 -13.23 23.31
N ARG A 508 -16.32 -13.99 24.06
CA ARG A 508 -15.01 -14.48 23.64
C ARG A 508 -15.04 -15.18 22.27
N ASP A 509 -16.02 -16.07 22.06
CA ASP A 509 -16.14 -16.84 20.81
C ASP A 509 -16.67 -16.01 19.63
N GLN A 510 -17.13 -14.78 19.91
CA GLN A 510 -17.65 -13.84 18.92
C GLN A 510 -16.63 -12.77 18.48
N ILE A 511 -15.51 -12.63 19.20
CA ILE A 511 -14.52 -11.57 18.94
C ILE A 511 -13.16 -12.20 18.58
N CYS A 512 -12.74 -12.01 17.33
CA CYS A 512 -11.44 -12.43 16.82
C CYS A 512 -10.48 -11.24 16.79
N VAL A 513 -9.36 -11.33 17.50
CA VAL A 513 -8.33 -10.28 17.56
C VAL A 513 -7.01 -10.85 17.06
N MET A 514 -6.50 -10.34 15.93
CA MET A 514 -5.35 -10.93 15.24
C MET A 514 -4.29 -9.91 14.84
N ARG A 515 -3.06 -10.09 15.32
CA ARG A 515 -1.88 -9.43 14.76
C ARG A 515 -1.37 -10.23 13.57
N LEU A 516 -1.53 -9.66 12.38
CA LEU A 516 -1.24 -10.34 11.13
C LEU A 516 0.22 -10.19 10.73
N ARG A 517 0.72 -11.22 10.04
CA ARG A 517 1.99 -11.17 9.31
C ARG A 517 1.87 -10.26 8.08
N PRO A 518 2.99 -9.74 7.55
CA PRO A 518 2.98 -8.90 6.34
C PRO A 518 2.42 -9.66 5.13
N SER A 519 1.13 -9.49 4.88
CA SER A 519 0.40 -10.04 3.74
C SER A 519 -0.78 -9.13 3.42
N ASP A 520 -0.70 -8.47 2.27
CA ASP A 520 -1.72 -7.54 1.81
C ASP A 520 -2.97 -8.29 1.35
N GLN A 521 -2.81 -9.44 0.70
CA GLN A 521 -3.93 -10.27 0.23
C GLN A 521 -4.79 -10.82 1.37
N VAL A 522 -4.21 -11.11 2.55
CA VAL A 522 -5.02 -11.49 3.72
C VAL A 522 -5.89 -10.32 4.17
N LEU A 523 -5.34 -9.11 4.27
CA LEU A 523 -6.15 -7.92 4.58
C LEU A 523 -7.22 -7.67 3.52
N ASN A 524 -6.88 -7.83 2.24
CA ASN A 524 -7.82 -7.73 1.14
C ASN A 524 -8.98 -8.73 1.29
N ALA A 525 -8.68 -10.00 1.57
CA ALA A 525 -9.67 -11.05 1.77
C ALA A 525 -10.61 -10.73 2.95
N LEU A 526 -10.04 -10.32 4.10
CA LEU A 526 -10.80 -9.96 5.30
C LEU A 526 -11.68 -8.73 5.08
N LEU A 527 -11.18 -7.68 4.41
CA LEU A 527 -12.00 -6.51 4.12
C LEU A 527 -13.09 -6.82 3.09
N SER A 528 -12.73 -7.49 2.00
CA SER A 528 -13.63 -7.80 0.88
C SER A 528 -14.79 -8.72 1.28
N LYS A 529 -14.58 -9.62 2.24
CA LYS A 529 -15.62 -10.56 2.71
C LYS A 529 -16.33 -10.12 4.00
N SER A 530 -15.95 -8.99 4.59
CA SER A 530 -16.70 -8.38 5.69
C SER A 530 -18.09 -7.90 5.26
N LYS A 531 -19.01 -7.74 6.23
CA LYS A 531 -20.31 -7.09 6.01
C LYS A 531 -20.18 -5.58 6.24
N ILE A 532 -19.69 -5.16 7.40
CA ILE A 532 -19.56 -3.75 7.80
C ILE A 532 -18.10 -3.50 8.23
N ALA A 533 -17.55 -2.34 7.86
CA ALA A 533 -16.23 -1.92 8.29
C ALA A 533 -16.33 -0.80 9.35
N LEU A 534 -15.39 -0.83 10.31
CA LEU A 534 -15.24 0.17 11.36
C LEU A 534 -13.89 0.87 11.19
N GLN A 535 -13.86 2.18 11.43
CA GLN A 535 -12.64 2.95 11.57
C GLN A 535 -12.81 3.97 12.70
N LEU A 536 -12.71 3.49 13.95
CA LEU A 536 -13.04 4.28 15.14
C LEU A 536 -11.84 5.03 15.73
N SER A 537 -10.93 5.50 14.89
CA SER A 537 -9.71 6.19 15.34
C SER A 537 -10.07 7.39 16.23
N ARG A 538 -9.40 7.52 17.37
CA ARG A 538 -9.46 8.69 18.24
C ARG A 538 -8.65 9.85 17.68
N ARG A 539 -7.55 9.53 16.98
CA ARG A 539 -6.71 10.49 16.27
C ARG A 539 -6.22 9.84 14.99
N GLU A 540 -6.28 10.59 13.90
CA GLU A 540 -5.89 10.07 12.60
C GLU A 540 -5.31 11.15 11.71
N GLY A 541 -4.39 10.76 10.81
CA GLY A 541 -4.00 11.58 9.67
C GLY A 541 -5.11 11.57 8.62
N PHE A 542 -4.94 10.77 7.56
CA PHE A 542 -5.98 10.52 6.57
C PHE A 542 -6.62 9.13 6.71
N GLU A 543 -5.81 8.08 6.87
CA GLU A 543 -6.19 6.66 6.91
C GLU A 543 -7.02 6.18 5.71
N ILE A 544 -6.33 5.50 4.80
CA ILE A 544 -6.90 5.12 3.50
C ILE A 544 -7.87 3.93 3.59
N LYS A 545 -7.86 3.19 4.72
CA LYS A 545 -8.72 2.01 4.95
C LYS A 545 -10.21 2.31 4.76
N VAL A 546 -10.65 3.54 5.01
CA VAL A 546 -12.03 3.98 4.77
C VAL A 546 -12.35 3.95 3.27
N SER A 547 -11.48 4.53 2.43
CA SER A 547 -11.66 4.51 0.98
C SER A 547 -11.54 3.09 0.41
N GLU A 548 -10.65 2.26 0.95
CA GLU A 548 -10.53 0.85 0.54
C GLU A 548 -11.79 0.04 0.83
N ALA A 549 -12.40 0.27 2.00
CA ALA A 549 -13.67 -0.35 2.37
C ALA A 549 -14.81 0.13 1.45
N ALA A 550 -14.88 1.43 1.18
CA ALA A 550 -15.87 2.01 0.26
C ALA A 550 -15.71 1.45 -1.16
N HIS A 551 -14.48 1.32 -1.65
CA HIS A 551 -14.17 0.72 -2.97
C HIS A 551 -14.64 -0.73 -3.08
N LYS A 552 -14.68 -1.46 -1.96
CA LYS A 552 -15.19 -2.84 -1.84
C LYS A 552 -16.69 -2.91 -1.54
N GLY A 553 -17.39 -1.76 -1.57
CA GLY A 553 -18.82 -1.66 -1.26
C GLY A 553 -19.16 -1.99 0.18
N LYS A 554 -18.25 -1.76 1.11
CA LYS A 554 -18.47 -1.98 2.54
C LYS A 554 -18.86 -0.65 3.19
N PRO A 555 -20.11 -0.50 3.67
CA PRO A 555 -20.46 0.66 4.48
C PRO A 555 -19.51 0.77 5.67
N VAL A 556 -18.97 1.97 5.88
CA VAL A 556 -18.00 2.26 6.94
C VAL A 556 -18.65 3.10 8.03
N ILE A 557 -18.48 2.70 9.29
CA ILE A 557 -18.74 3.58 10.44
C ILE A 557 -17.39 4.14 10.90
N ALA A 558 -17.18 5.43 10.72
CA ALA A 558 -15.94 6.12 11.08
C ALA A 558 -16.19 7.24 12.08
N THR A 559 -15.20 7.55 12.90
CA THR A 559 -15.25 8.70 13.80
C THR A 559 -14.98 10.01 13.06
N ARG A 560 -15.35 11.14 13.66
CA ARG A 560 -14.98 12.49 13.18
C ARG A 560 -13.53 12.89 13.48
N ALA A 561 -12.61 11.92 13.51
CA ALA A 561 -11.20 12.20 13.77
C ALA A 561 -10.43 12.49 12.48
N GLY A 562 -9.68 13.60 12.47
CA GLY A 562 -8.73 13.93 11.41
C GLY A 562 -9.34 13.94 10.00
N GLY A 563 -8.72 13.22 9.07
CA GLY A 563 -9.15 13.12 7.67
C GLY A 563 -10.24 12.09 7.38
N LEU A 564 -10.73 11.33 8.37
CA LEU A 564 -11.79 10.32 8.17
C LEU A 564 -13.09 10.91 7.58
N PRO A 565 -13.57 12.10 8.01
CA PRO A 565 -14.78 12.72 7.43
C PRO A 565 -14.71 13.03 5.94
N LEU A 566 -13.50 13.13 5.36
CA LEU A 566 -13.33 13.40 3.94
C LEU A 566 -13.70 12.21 3.07
N GLN A 567 -13.66 11.00 3.62
CA GLN A 567 -13.83 9.76 2.88
C GLN A 567 -15.24 9.18 3.02
N VAL A 568 -16.04 9.67 3.97
CA VAL A 568 -17.40 9.18 4.24
C VAL A 568 -18.44 10.25 3.92
N ALA A 569 -19.28 9.98 2.92
CA ALA A 569 -20.51 10.71 2.71
C ALA A 569 -21.54 10.22 3.74
N ASN A 570 -21.66 10.94 4.86
CA ASN A 570 -22.48 10.53 6.00
C ASN A 570 -23.96 10.31 5.61
N GLY A 571 -24.47 9.10 5.88
CA GLY A 571 -25.82 8.66 5.50
C GLY A 571 -25.92 8.06 4.09
N GLU A 572 -24.87 8.20 3.27
CA GLU A 572 -24.84 7.74 1.87
C GLU A 572 -23.82 6.61 1.68
N SER A 573 -22.53 6.82 1.94
CA SER A 573 -21.50 5.76 1.84
C SER A 573 -21.20 5.04 3.17
N GLY A 574 -21.72 5.58 4.27
CA GLY A 574 -21.44 5.12 5.63
C GLY A 574 -21.90 6.13 6.67
N PHE A 575 -21.41 6.01 7.91
CA PHE A 575 -21.79 6.88 9.02
C PHE A 575 -20.58 7.54 9.67
N LEU A 576 -20.76 8.81 10.05
CA LEU A 576 -19.82 9.57 10.87
C LEU A 576 -20.37 9.76 12.29
N VAL A 577 -19.61 9.27 13.26
CA VAL A 577 -19.91 9.36 14.70
C VAL A 577 -18.86 10.17 15.44
N ASP A 578 -19.19 10.64 16.65
CA ASP A 578 -18.22 11.38 17.47
C ASP A 578 -17.20 10.43 18.11
N VAL A 579 -16.01 10.94 18.40
CA VAL A 579 -14.91 10.13 18.94
C VAL A 579 -15.29 9.60 20.33
N GLY A 580 -15.25 8.27 20.50
CA GLY A 580 -15.59 7.60 21.75
C GLY A 580 -17.10 7.39 22.00
N ASP A 581 -17.97 7.83 21.09
CA ASP A 581 -19.42 7.58 21.19
C ASP A 581 -19.77 6.15 20.75
N THR A 582 -19.53 5.22 21.66
CA THR A 582 -19.78 3.78 21.45
C THR A 582 -21.26 3.44 21.36
N ASP A 583 -22.15 4.28 21.91
CA ASP A 583 -23.61 4.10 21.78
C ASP A 583 -24.08 4.41 20.37
N ALA A 584 -23.61 5.50 19.77
CA ALA A 584 -23.89 5.82 18.38
C ALA A 584 -23.37 4.74 17.42
N VAL A 585 -22.14 4.24 17.63
CA VAL A 585 -21.59 3.13 16.82
C VAL A 585 -22.48 1.89 16.91
N ALA A 586 -22.86 1.48 18.13
CA ALA A 586 -23.70 0.31 18.34
C ALA A 586 -25.06 0.44 17.62
N GLN A 587 -25.66 1.64 17.66
CA GLN A 587 -26.90 1.94 16.96
C GLN A 587 -26.74 1.86 15.44
N ARG A 588 -25.66 2.41 14.86
CA ARG A 588 -25.40 2.32 13.41
C ARG A 588 -25.08 0.90 12.95
N LEU A 589 -24.38 0.11 13.76
CA LEU A 589 -24.19 -1.31 13.53
C LEU A 589 -25.53 -2.06 13.49
N TYR A 590 -26.42 -1.74 14.42
CA TYR A 590 -27.77 -2.32 14.46
C TYR A 590 -28.59 -1.98 13.23
N GLU A 591 -28.61 -0.71 12.81
CA GLU A 591 -29.29 -0.26 11.59
C GLU A 591 -28.76 -0.99 10.35
N LEU A 592 -27.45 -1.00 10.13
CA LEU A 592 -26.85 -1.66 8.95
C LEU A 592 -27.00 -3.19 8.96
N TRP A 593 -27.14 -3.80 10.13
CA TRP A 593 -27.31 -5.24 10.26
C TRP A 593 -28.76 -5.69 10.06
N THR A 594 -29.73 -4.87 10.46
CA THR A 594 -31.16 -5.23 10.44
C THR A 594 -31.93 -4.63 9.26
N ASP A 595 -31.42 -3.57 8.62
CA ASP A 595 -32.00 -2.96 7.43
C ASP A 595 -31.15 -3.26 6.18
N ASP A 596 -31.50 -4.35 5.49
CA ASP A 596 -30.83 -4.74 4.24
C ASP A 596 -31.02 -3.71 3.12
N ALA A 597 -32.13 -2.97 3.09
CA ALA A 597 -32.36 -1.95 2.06
C ALA A 597 -31.43 -0.76 2.27
N LEU A 598 -31.26 -0.31 3.52
CA LEU A 598 -30.26 0.68 3.88
C LEU A 598 -28.85 0.21 3.50
N TYR A 599 -28.50 -1.02 3.88
CA TYR A 599 -27.19 -1.58 3.58
C TYR A 599 -26.89 -1.58 2.07
N GLN A 600 -27.80 -2.08 1.23
CA GLN A 600 -27.58 -2.16 -0.21
C GLN A 600 -27.45 -0.78 -0.85
N ARG A 601 -28.31 0.18 -0.47
CA ARG A 601 -28.18 1.57 -0.96
C ARG A 601 -26.81 2.16 -0.63
N MET A 602 -26.34 1.97 0.61
CA MET A 602 -25.04 2.51 1.01
C MET A 602 -23.87 1.80 0.31
N SER A 603 -23.95 0.49 0.18
CA SER A 603 -22.95 -0.33 -0.52
C SER A 603 -22.79 0.12 -1.98
N GLU A 604 -23.91 0.28 -2.69
CA GLU A 604 -23.90 0.76 -4.08
C GLU A 604 -23.37 2.19 -4.21
N TYR A 605 -23.76 3.08 -3.29
CA TYR A 605 -23.27 4.45 -3.29
C TYR A 605 -21.75 4.49 -3.07
N ALA A 606 -21.25 3.73 -2.09
CA ALA A 606 -19.83 3.68 -1.74
C ALA A 606 -18.94 3.26 -2.93
N ILE A 607 -19.34 2.23 -3.68
CA ILE A 607 -18.57 1.77 -4.86
C ILE A 607 -18.47 2.85 -5.95
N ARG A 608 -19.58 3.56 -6.21
CA ARG A 608 -19.68 4.51 -7.33
C ARG A 608 -19.05 5.87 -7.05
N HIS A 609 -18.78 6.21 -5.78
CA HIS A 609 -18.37 7.55 -5.37
C HIS A 609 -17.00 7.60 -4.67
N VAL A 610 -16.16 6.57 -4.83
CA VAL A 610 -14.74 6.70 -4.45
C VAL A 610 -14.07 7.71 -5.39
N SER A 611 -13.35 8.68 -4.83
CA SER A 611 -12.65 9.71 -5.62
C SER A 611 -11.38 9.15 -6.25
N ASP A 612 -11.03 9.60 -7.46
CA ASP A 612 -9.73 9.29 -8.08
C ASP A 612 -8.56 9.79 -7.22
N GLU A 613 -8.76 10.83 -6.39
CA GLU A 613 -7.71 11.47 -5.58
C GLU A 613 -7.06 10.54 -4.55
N VAL A 614 -7.75 9.47 -4.17
CA VAL A 614 -7.26 8.45 -3.22
C VAL A 614 -6.61 7.25 -3.93
N SER A 615 -6.64 7.19 -5.27
CA SER A 615 -5.93 6.17 -6.04
C SER A 615 -4.47 6.56 -6.27
N THR A 616 -3.59 5.58 -6.47
CA THR A 616 -2.19 5.82 -6.86
C THR A 616 -2.09 6.72 -8.09
N VAL A 617 -2.92 6.48 -9.12
CA VAL A 617 -2.90 7.25 -10.37
C VAL A 617 -3.37 8.69 -10.15
N GLY A 618 -4.47 8.91 -9.44
CA GLY A 618 -4.97 10.26 -9.17
C GLY A 618 -4.08 11.05 -8.20
N ASN A 619 -3.44 10.38 -7.25
CA ASN A 619 -2.42 11.01 -6.39
C ASN A 619 -1.16 11.39 -7.18
N ALA A 620 -0.73 10.52 -8.11
CA ALA A 620 0.45 10.75 -8.94
C ALA A 620 0.35 12.03 -9.79
N VAL A 621 -0.86 12.42 -10.24
CA VAL A 621 -1.09 13.71 -10.94
C VAL A 621 -0.50 14.88 -10.14
N SER A 622 -0.65 14.88 -8.81
CA SER A 622 -0.15 15.96 -7.96
C SER A 622 1.37 16.00 -7.92
N TRP A 623 2.02 14.85 -7.84
CA TRP A 623 3.49 14.75 -7.83
C TRP A 623 4.09 15.11 -9.19
N LEU A 624 3.48 14.64 -10.27
CA LEU A 624 3.93 14.95 -11.64
C LEU A 624 3.76 16.44 -11.94
N TYR A 625 2.66 17.07 -11.51
CA TYR A 625 2.47 18.52 -11.62
C TYR A 625 3.54 19.29 -10.85
N LEU A 626 3.73 19.00 -9.56
CA LEU A 626 4.74 19.69 -8.75
C LEU A 626 6.14 19.52 -9.35
N ALA A 627 6.47 18.32 -9.82
CA ALA A 627 7.75 18.09 -10.46
C ALA A 627 7.87 18.83 -11.80
N CYS A 628 6.79 18.91 -12.58
CA CYS A 628 6.78 19.61 -13.86
C CYS A 628 7.07 21.10 -13.67
N GLU A 629 6.27 21.77 -12.85
CA GLU A 629 6.35 23.23 -12.67
C GLU A 629 7.64 23.64 -11.95
N LEU A 630 7.97 22.97 -10.83
CA LEU A 630 9.16 23.34 -10.06
C LEU A 630 10.47 23.13 -10.84
N SER A 631 10.54 22.11 -11.70
CA SER A 631 11.74 21.88 -12.54
C SER A 631 11.88 22.88 -13.69
N LYS A 632 10.84 23.64 -14.04
CA LYS A 632 10.90 24.74 -15.02
C LYS A 632 11.42 26.04 -14.40
N GLY A 633 11.57 26.09 -13.07
CA GLY A 633 11.90 27.30 -12.33
C GLY A 633 10.67 28.16 -12.03
N ASP A 634 9.46 27.63 -12.26
CA ASP A 634 8.22 28.34 -11.97
C ASP A 634 8.00 28.45 -10.46
N ARG A 635 7.48 29.61 -10.04
CA ARG A 635 7.11 29.84 -8.65
C ARG A 635 5.75 29.20 -8.39
N VAL A 636 5.74 28.01 -7.78
CA VAL A 636 4.51 27.35 -7.33
C VAL A 636 4.12 27.88 -5.96
N GLU A 637 2.95 28.49 -5.85
CA GLU A 637 2.38 28.95 -4.56
C GLU A 637 0.98 28.35 -4.37
N PRO A 638 0.87 27.18 -3.72
CA PRO A 638 -0.43 26.52 -3.64
C PRO A 638 -1.44 27.28 -2.77
N ASN A 639 -1.01 28.18 -1.88
CA ASN A 639 -1.90 29.07 -1.10
C ASN A 639 -3.00 28.34 -0.29
N GLY A 640 -2.72 27.13 0.19
CA GLY A 640 -3.68 26.26 0.87
C GLY A 640 -4.68 25.58 -0.07
N ALA A 641 -4.39 25.53 -1.37
CA ALA A 641 -5.19 24.77 -2.33
C ALA A 641 -4.83 23.28 -2.32
N TRP A 642 -5.75 22.48 -2.87
CA TRP A 642 -5.50 21.08 -3.16
C TRP A 642 -4.61 21.00 -4.39
N ILE A 643 -3.50 20.26 -4.30
CA ILE A 643 -2.55 20.15 -5.41
C ILE A 643 -3.19 19.48 -6.62
N ASN A 644 -4.08 18.52 -6.40
CA ASN A 644 -4.81 17.86 -7.49
C ASN A 644 -5.67 18.86 -8.29
N ASP A 645 -6.33 19.83 -7.63
CA ASP A 645 -7.12 20.86 -8.30
C ASP A 645 -6.24 21.75 -9.19
N LEU A 646 -5.08 22.17 -8.67
CA LEU A 646 -4.10 22.97 -9.41
C LEU A 646 -3.56 22.19 -10.62
N ALA A 647 -3.22 20.92 -10.41
CA ALA A 647 -2.70 20.05 -11.45
C ALA A 647 -3.72 19.79 -12.56
N ARG A 648 -4.97 19.49 -12.21
CA ARG A 648 -6.03 19.27 -13.19
C ARG A 648 -6.33 20.54 -14.00
N LYS A 649 -6.41 21.69 -13.33
CA LYS A 649 -6.58 22.98 -14.01
C LYS A 649 -5.41 23.28 -14.95
N GLY A 650 -4.17 23.05 -14.51
CA GLY A 650 -2.98 23.25 -15.34
C GLY A 650 -2.95 22.39 -16.60
N ALA A 651 -3.53 21.19 -16.55
CA ALA A 651 -3.69 20.29 -17.69
C ALA A 651 -4.97 20.53 -18.53
N GLY A 652 -5.78 21.54 -18.19
CA GLY A 652 -7.07 21.81 -18.85
C GLY A 652 -8.15 20.74 -18.58
N GLN A 653 -8.07 20.05 -17.45
CA GLN A 653 -8.94 18.94 -17.04
C GLN A 653 -9.75 19.28 -15.78
N ASP A 654 -10.30 20.48 -15.67
CA ASP A 654 -11.09 20.92 -14.50
C ASP A 654 -12.22 19.94 -14.11
N TYR A 655 -12.53 19.94 -12.81
CA TYR A 655 -13.63 19.14 -12.24
C TYR A 655 -14.98 19.61 -12.78
N GLU A 656 -15.84 18.66 -13.14
CA GLU A 656 -17.21 18.93 -13.57
C GLU A 656 -18.24 18.73 -12.44
N ALA A 657 -19.44 19.29 -12.64
CA ALA A 657 -20.55 19.08 -11.73
C ALA A 657 -20.96 17.60 -11.71
N GLY A 658 -21.03 17.00 -10.51
CA GLY A 658 -21.36 15.58 -10.32
C GLY A 658 -20.17 14.64 -10.43
N GLU A 659 -18.97 15.13 -10.76
CA GLU A 659 -17.75 14.34 -10.70
C GLU A 659 -17.38 14.04 -9.24
N SER A 660 -17.04 12.78 -8.95
CA SER A 660 -16.61 12.36 -7.61
C SER A 660 -15.31 13.07 -7.22
N ARG A 661 -15.33 13.74 -6.07
CA ARG A 661 -14.16 14.37 -5.46
C ARG A 661 -14.30 14.40 -3.94
N LEU A 662 -13.17 14.43 -3.24
CA LEU A 662 -13.19 14.55 -1.78
C LEU A 662 -13.74 15.93 -1.38
N PRO A 663 -14.48 16.05 -0.26
CA PRO A 663 -14.89 17.33 0.28
C PRO A 663 -13.67 18.23 0.49
N ARG A 664 -13.78 19.52 0.16
CA ARG A 664 -12.64 20.46 0.27
C ARG A 664 -12.49 21.09 1.65
N VAL A 665 -13.48 20.88 2.54
CA VAL A 665 -13.52 21.43 3.89
C VAL A 665 -13.88 20.31 4.85
N VAL A 666 -13.15 20.23 5.96
CA VAL A 666 -13.56 19.45 7.13
C VAL A 666 -13.98 20.41 8.23
N GLU A 667 -15.11 20.15 8.86
CA GLU A 667 -15.59 20.94 9.99
C GLU A 667 -14.72 20.67 11.23
N VAL A 668 -13.65 21.47 11.39
CA VAL A 668 -12.66 21.31 12.47
C VAL A 668 -13.30 21.44 13.85
N GLU A 669 -14.35 22.25 14.00
CA GLU A 669 -15.07 22.43 15.28
C GLU A 669 -15.77 21.16 15.78
N LYS A 670 -15.99 20.17 14.91
CA LYS A 670 -16.59 18.87 15.23
C LYS A 670 -15.55 17.73 15.32
N MET A 671 -14.26 18.04 15.21
CA MET A 671 -13.19 17.11 15.51
C MET A 671 -12.94 17.14 17.01
N GLY A 672 -13.36 16.08 17.71
CA GLY A 672 -13.25 15.97 19.17
C GLY A 672 -11.85 16.08 19.75
#